data_AF-A0A8T0BDH0-F1
#
_entry.id   AF-A0A8T0BDH0-F1
#
_cell.length_a   1.000
_cell.length_b   1.000
_cell.length_c   1.000
_cell.angle_alpha   90.00
_cell.angle_beta   90.00
_cell.angle_gamma   90.00
#
_symmetry.space_group_name_H-M   'P 1'
#
loop_
_entity.id
_entity.type
_entity.pdbx_description
1 polymer ?
#
loop_
_entity_poly.entity_id
_entity_poly.type
_entity_poly.pdbx_seq_one_letter_code
_entity_poly.pdbx_strand_id
1 'polypeptide(L)'
;MLTALCLLLMLCKSQGSGIEESREDNSVYDLFELAKVNKKHHGVSLVKGPDPYSPAYKILNPNLIPAIPERFFKDLIYSIQEERGFLFVANLKQAKKTRGSLFSVERRDGSGSVFELVSNGDANSLDLIYDTASGHHEITFEDARLASGSWMNVTLFVEEDRAQLYIGCEEINTRELDVPIHQILTQDVADVSVLRIGKGAVKSRFMGVLQNARFVFRTTLKTILRNMGCESSSYIIDVVTLDNPVNGSRPAIRTEYTGHKTKNLQDICGFSCEDLAGMFKELKGLGVVVKQLSNQIHKVNADNKHIKDQIKSYSGVCLHNGITYKDNDEWTVDSCTHCTCQNSATICREISCPLMPCANATVPDGECCPRCGTQNDHADDGWSPWSEWTHCSVTCGRGIQQRGRSCDRINSNCEGTSVQTRDCYLQECDKRFKQDGGWSHWSPWSSCSVTCGMGVITRIRLCNSPTPQMGGKDCQGEGRKTEPCNMAPCPINGGWGPWSPWDSCSVTCGGGLQGRHRLCNSPVPKYGGKECIGDTKGTRLCNSQDCPIDGCLSNPCFAGSKCTSFPDGSWKCGECPLGYTGNGINCQDIDECKTVPDACFTLNGVHRCENTNPGYNCLPCPPRYSGPQPFGRGSEQAVANKQVCAPRNPCQDGTHGCNKRANCIYLGIFSDIMFRCECKPGYAGNGHICGEDPDLDGWPNADLHCVENATYHCKKDNCPDLPNSGQEDYDKDGIGDACDHDDDNDRIPDDRDNCPFIYNAEQNDQDQDEVGDHCDNCPYNSNPDQIDTDKNGEGDACAIDIDGDGILNENDNCPYVYNVDQRDTDRDGVGDHCDNCPLEHNPDQIDSDSDNVGDKCDSNQDIDDDGHQNNLDNCPYIPNANQADHDKDGLGDACDHDDDNDGIPDDKDNCRLAANPDQLDSDGDGRGDVCKDDFDQDNIPDIMDVCPENFAISETDFRRFQMVPLDPTGTSQIDPNWVVRHQGKELLQTVNCDPGIAVGYDEFNAVDFSGTFFINTDRDDDYAGFVFGYQSSSRFYVVMWKQITQSYWSQTPTKAQGYSGLSIKVVNSTTGPGEHLRNALWHTGDTVGQVRTLWHDPKKIGWKDFTAYRWQLIHRPKTGLIRVIMYEGKKVMADSGNIYDKTFAGGRLGLFVFSQEMVFFSDLKYECRDV
;
A
#
# COMPACT_ATOMS: atom_id res chain seq x y z
N MET A 1 27.59 -81.30 3.35
CA MET A 1 28.15 -79.94 3.46
C MET A 1 28.65 -79.51 2.08
N LEU A 2 27.87 -79.16 1.05
CA LEU A 2 26.47 -78.77 0.88
C LEU A 2 26.03 -77.54 1.70
N THR A 3 25.40 -76.60 0.99
CA THR A 3 24.73 -75.36 1.40
C THR A 3 25.61 -74.23 1.94
N ALA A 4 26.08 -73.35 1.04
CA ALA A 4 26.35 -71.92 1.35
C ALA A 4 26.64 -71.04 0.11
N LEU A 5 26.81 -71.59 -1.10
CA LEU A 5 27.01 -70.85 -2.35
C LEU A 5 26.16 -71.51 -3.45
N CYS A 6 25.15 -70.78 -3.99
CA CYS A 6 24.28 -71.11 -5.17
C CYS A 6 22.75 -70.97 -4.95
N LEU A 7 22.29 -69.93 -4.23
CA LEU A 7 20.88 -69.47 -4.34
C LEU A 7 20.80 -67.96 -4.63
N LEU A 8 21.83 -67.42 -5.27
CA LEU A 8 21.72 -66.29 -6.20
C LEU A 8 21.47 -66.89 -7.59
N LEU A 9 20.20 -67.02 -7.98
CA LEU A 9 19.72 -66.92 -9.38
C LEU A 9 18.20 -67.16 -9.37
N MET A 10 17.48 -66.07 -9.63
CA MET A 10 16.42 -66.03 -10.64
C MET A 10 15.16 -66.91 -10.42
N LEU A 11 14.07 -66.18 -10.21
CA LEU A 11 12.75 -66.31 -10.87
C LEU A 11 11.74 -67.32 -10.29
N CYS A 12 10.70 -66.82 -9.62
CA CYS A 12 9.46 -66.39 -10.32
C CYS A 12 8.39 -65.81 -9.37
N LYS A 13 7.93 -64.58 -9.70
CA LYS A 13 6.52 -64.09 -9.83
C LYS A 13 5.57 -64.26 -8.63
N SER A 14 4.73 -63.31 -8.21
CA SER A 14 4.16 -62.10 -8.82
C SER A 14 3.38 -61.28 -7.75
N GLN A 15 3.29 -59.96 -7.99
CA GLN A 15 2.24 -59.01 -7.58
C GLN A 15 2.02 -58.69 -6.09
N GLY A 16 2.39 -57.46 -5.72
CA GLY A 16 1.91 -56.72 -4.55
C GLY A 16 2.00 -55.23 -4.87
N SER A 17 0.83 -54.60 -4.98
CA SER A 17 0.54 -53.22 -5.37
C SER A 17 1.37 -52.17 -4.64
N GLY A 18 1.87 -51.18 -5.39
CA GLY A 18 2.35 -49.92 -4.84
C GLY A 18 1.22 -49.18 -4.13
N ILE A 19 1.49 -48.80 -2.89
CA ILE A 19 0.72 -47.83 -2.11
C ILE A 19 1.60 -46.59 -2.06
N GLU A 20 1.05 -45.48 -2.54
CA GLU A 20 1.69 -44.16 -2.62
C GLU A 20 2.12 -43.66 -1.24
N GLU A 21 3.40 -43.33 -1.09
CA GLU A 21 3.93 -42.57 0.03
C GLU A 21 3.44 -41.12 -0.03
N SER A 22 2.96 -40.64 1.11
CA SER A 22 2.52 -39.27 1.40
C SER A 22 3.55 -38.22 0.95
N ARG A 23 3.08 -37.17 0.24
CA ARG A 23 3.84 -35.96 -0.11
C ARG A 23 4.40 -35.31 1.17
N GLU A 24 5.72 -35.36 1.33
CA GLU A 24 6.47 -34.47 2.23
C GLU A 24 6.44 -33.05 1.66
N ASP A 25 6.17 -32.07 2.53
CA ASP A 25 6.02 -30.64 2.21
C ASP A 25 7.42 -30.02 1.96
N ASN A 26 7.94 -30.15 0.73
CA ASN A 26 9.27 -29.66 0.37
C ASN A 26 9.23 -28.17 0.00
N SER A 27 9.68 -27.30 0.89
CA SER A 27 9.79 -25.85 0.66
C SER A 27 11.01 -25.42 -0.17
N VAL A 28 11.96 -26.33 -0.43
CA VAL A 28 13.21 -26.03 -1.15
C VAL A 28 13.51 -27.11 -2.20
N TYR A 29 13.79 -26.69 -3.43
CA TYR A 29 14.12 -27.57 -4.56
C TYR A 29 15.55 -27.26 -5.04
N ASP A 30 16.55 -28.03 -4.59
CA ASP A 30 17.93 -27.92 -5.07
C ASP A 30 18.13 -28.70 -6.39
N LEU A 31 18.44 -27.98 -7.46
CA LEU A 31 18.49 -28.55 -8.80
C LEU A 31 19.60 -29.59 -8.98
N PHE A 32 20.73 -29.49 -8.27
CA PHE A 32 21.81 -30.48 -8.38
C PHE A 32 21.48 -31.76 -7.60
N GLU A 33 20.81 -31.62 -6.46
CA GLU A 33 20.32 -32.75 -5.66
C GLU A 33 19.23 -33.52 -6.42
N LEU A 34 18.25 -32.80 -6.97
CA LEU A 34 17.15 -33.38 -7.73
C LEU A 34 17.62 -34.05 -9.04
N ALA A 35 18.63 -33.48 -9.71
CA ALA A 35 19.30 -34.10 -10.85
C ALA A 35 20.16 -35.33 -10.48
N LYS A 36 20.33 -35.64 -9.18
CA LYS A 36 21.14 -36.74 -8.64
C LYS A 36 22.61 -36.67 -9.09
N VAL A 37 23.18 -35.47 -9.13
CA VAL A 37 24.56 -35.23 -9.55
C VAL A 37 25.54 -35.64 -8.45
N ASN A 38 26.11 -36.84 -8.59
CA ASN A 38 27.03 -37.43 -7.61
C ASN A 38 28.49 -36.91 -7.75
N LYS A 39 29.34 -37.22 -6.77
CA LYS A 39 30.76 -36.79 -6.72
C LYS A 39 31.63 -37.26 -7.91
N LYS A 40 31.16 -38.19 -8.76
CA LYS A 40 31.88 -38.77 -9.91
C LYS A 40 31.09 -38.64 -11.22
N HIS A 41 30.41 -37.52 -11.40
CA HIS A 41 29.60 -37.26 -12.58
C HIS A 41 30.46 -36.74 -13.75
N HIS A 42 30.17 -37.14 -14.99
CA HIS A 42 31.02 -36.79 -16.15
C HIS A 42 30.70 -35.40 -16.74
N GLY A 43 29.55 -34.81 -16.37
CA GLY A 43 29.14 -33.47 -16.82
C GLY A 43 29.60 -32.31 -15.94
N VAL A 44 30.04 -32.59 -14.70
CA VAL A 44 30.48 -31.57 -13.73
C VAL A 44 31.66 -32.08 -12.93
N SER A 45 32.43 -31.18 -12.33
CA SER A 45 33.47 -31.53 -11.34
C SER A 45 33.27 -30.73 -10.06
N LEU A 46 33.53 -31.35 -8.91
CA LEU A 46 33.42 -30.68 -7.63
C LEU A 46 34.61 -29.74 -7.41
N VAL A 47 34.32 -28.52 -6.99
CA VAL A 47 35.30 -27.50 -6.62
C VAL A 47 34.92 -26.87 -5.29
N LYS A 48 35.81 -26.06 -4.70
CA LYS A 48 35.50 -25.28 -3.50
C LYS A 48 34.70 -24.04 -3.92
N GLY A 49 33.55 -23.82 -3.28
CA GLY A 49 32.73 -22.62 -3.41
C GLY A 49 32.75 -21.74 -2.16
N PRO A 50 32.09 -20.57 -2.19
CA PRO A 50 31.94 -19.67 -1.05
C PRO A 50 31.23 -20.29 0.15
N ASP A 51 30.28 -21.20 -0.08
CA ASP A 51 29.62 -21.94 0.99
C ASP A 51 30.40 -23.23 1.29
N PRO A 52 30.97 -23.40 2.50
CA PRO A 52 31.75 -24.58 2.87
C PRO A 52 30.89 -25.81 3.17
N TYR A 53 29.58 -25.64 3.36
CA TYR A 53 28.64 -26.70 3.75
C TYR A 53 27.88 -27.29 2.55
N SER A 54 27.90 -26.64 1.39
CA SER A 54 27.31 -27.15 0.14
C SER A 54 28.36 -27.42 -0.95
N PRO A 55 28.14 -28.40 -1.83
CA PRO A 55 29.05 -28.66 -2.95
C PRO A 55 28.92 -27.60 -4.06
N ALA A 56 30.05 -27.11 -4.57
CA ALA A 56 30.10 -26.29 -5.78
C ALA A 56 30.46 -27.14 -7.01
N TYR A 57 29.72 -26.96 -8.11
CA TYR A 57 29.83 -27.75 -9.33
C TYR A 57 30.37 -26.91 -10.47
N LYS A 58 31.59 -27.20 -10.91
CA LYS A 58 32.15 -26.67 -12.15
C LYS A 58 31.55 -27.43 -13.32
N ILE A 59 30.82 -26.71 -14.18
CA ILE A 59 30.14 -27.28 -15.34
C ILE A 59 31.18 -27.59 -16.43
N LEU A 60 31.32 -28.88 -16.78
CA LEU A 60 32.25 -29.33 -17.82
C LEU A 60 31.52 -29.56 -19.15
N ASN A 61 30.37 -30.25 -19.08
CA ASN A 61 29.48 -30.46 -20.21
C ASN A 61 28.04 -30.57 -19.70
N PRO A 62 27.21 -29.52 -19.89
CA PRO A 62 25.86 -29.49 -19.35
C PRO A 62 24.91 -30.50 -20.01
N ASN A 63 25.24 -31.02 -21.20
CA ASN A 63 24.45 -32.08 -21.83
C ASN A 63 24.53 -33.43 -21.12
N LEU A 64 25.60 -33.63 -20.34
CA LEU A 64 25.77 -34.86 -19.56
C LEU A 64 25.04 -34.77 -18.22
N ILE A 65 24.61 -33.58 -17.78
CA ILE A 65 23.81 -33.40 -16.57
C ILE A 65 22.40 -33.94 -16.82
N PRO A 66 21.90 -34.88 -15.99
CA PRO A 66 20.54 -35.38 -16.13
C PRO A 66 19.52 -34.25 -16.02
N ALA A 67 18.43 -34.35 -16.78
CA ALA A 67 17.27 -33.50 -16.55
C ALA A 67 16.66 -33.83 -15.19
N ILE A 68 16.00 -32.85 -14.57
CA ILE A 68 15.26 -33.05 -13.33
C ILE A 68 14.18 -34.12 -13.56
N PRO A 69 14.06 -35.14 -12.70
CA PRO A 69 13.04 -36.16 -12.86
C PRO A 69 11.65 -35.55 -12.88
N GLU A 70 10.80 -36.05 -13.77
CA GLU A 70 9.46 -35.50 -14.04
C GLU A 70 8.60 -35.33 -12.77
N ARG A 71 8.70 -36.26 -11.82
CA ARG A 71 8.01 -36.17 -10.52
C ARG A 71 8.35 -34.87 -9.79
N PHE A 72 9.64 -34.59 -9.63
CA PHE A 72 10.11 -33.40 -8.90
C PHE A 72 9.86 -32.11 -9.67
N PHE A 73 9.91 -32.17 -11.01
CA PHE A 73 9.58 -31.02 -11.84
C PHE A 73 8.08 -30.68 -11.74
N LYS A 74 7.19 -31.67 -11.74
CA LYS A 74 5.75 -31.47 -11.52
C LYS A 74 5.45 -30.90 -10.13
N ASP A 75 6.14 -31.40 -9.09
CA ASP A 75 6.00 -30.86 -7.74
C ASP A 75 6.49 -29.40 -7.63
N LEU A 76 7.58 -29.05 -8.33
CA LEU A 76 8.05 -27.66 -8.43
C LEU A 76 7.02 -26.76 -9.13
N ILE A 77 6.49 -27.18 -10.28
CA ILE A 77 5.47 -26.41 -11.02
C ILE A 77 4.19 -26.25 -10.20
N TYR A 78 3.79 -27.27 -9.43
CA TYR A 78 2.68 -27.16 -8.48
C TYR A 78 2.92 -26.07 -7.44
N SER A 79 4.13 -26.00 -6.87
CA SER A 79 4.50 -24.96 -5.89
C SER A 79 4.50 -23.55 -6.50
N ILE A 80 5.00 -23.41 -7.75
CA ILE A 80 4.95 -22.14 -8.50
C ILE A 80 3.50 -21.69 -8.74
N GLN A 81 2.59 -22.62 -9.00
CA GLN A 81 1.18 -22.29 -9.19
C GLN A 81 0.45 -21.99 -7.89
N GLU A 82 0.80 -22.67 -6.80
CA GLU A 82 0.22 -22.45 -5.47
C GLU A 82 0.61 -21.08 -4.90
N GLU A 83 1.89 -20.71 -5.00
CA GLU A 83 2.40 -19.42 -4.50
C GLU A 83 2.38 -18.30 -5.56
N ARG A 84 1.88 -18.60 -6.77
CA ARG A 84 1.85 -17.68 -7.93
C ARG A 84 3.20 -17.03 -8.26
N GLY A 85 4.30 -17.69 -7.92
CA GLY A 85 5.64 -17.11 -7.96
C GLY A 85 6.72 -18.09 -7.52
N PHE A 86 7.97 -17.65 -7.51
CA PHE A 86 9.09 -18.36 -6.90
C PHE A 86 10.24 -17.42 -6.52
N LEU A 87 11.05 -17.86 -5.54
CA LEU A 87 12.39 -17.34 -5.30
C LEU A 87 13.42 -18.29 -5.88
N PHE A 88 14.26 -17.81 -6.79
CA PHE A 88 15.41 -18.56 -7.30
C PHE A 88 16.71 -17.96 -6.76
N VAL A 89 17.49 -18.77 -6.03
CA VAL A 89 18.78 -18.36 -5.46
C VAL A 89 19.89 -19.19 -6.11
N ALA A 90 21.03 -18.57 -6.44
CA ALA A 90 22.22 -19.27 -6.93
C ALA A 90 23.51 -18.49 -6.64
N ASN A 91 24.55 -19.20 -6.22
CA ASN A 91 25.92 -18.68 -6.22
C ASN A 91 26.61 -19.13 -7.51
N LEU A 92 27.16 -18.19 -8.28
CA LEU A 92 27.82 -18.50 -9.54
C LEU A 92 29.15 -17.79 -9.74
N LYS A 93 30.05 -18.45 -10.44
CA LYS A 93 31.32 -17.89 -10.91
C LYS A 93 31.45 -18.19 -12.39
N GLN A 94 30.99 -17.27 -13.22
CA GLN A 94 30.94 -17.42 -14.67
C GLN A 94 32.20 -16.87 -15.34
N ALA A 95 32.65 -17.54 -16.41
CA ALA A 95 33.79 -17.10 -17.19
C ALA A 95 33.50 -15.75 -17.88
N LYS A 96 34.51 -14.88 -17.93
CA LYS A 96 34.38 -13.53 -18.51
C LYS A 96 33.87 -13.57 -19.95
N LYS A 97 32.93 -12.67 -20.29
CA LYS A 97 32.37 -12.53 -21.66
C LYS A 97 31.80 -13.83 -22.23
N THR A 98 31.13 -14.63 -21.38
CA THR A 98 30.43 -15.84 -21.82
C THR A 98 28.94 -15.66 -21.63
N ARG A 99 28.14 -16.15 -22.57
CA ARG A 99 26.68 -16.26 -22.47
C ARG A 99 26.29 -17.69 -22.13
N GLY A 100 25.49 -17.89 -21.09
CA GLY A 100 25.12 -19.23 -20.64
C GLY A 100 23.90 -19.27 -19.73
N SER A 101 23.08 -20.30 -19.90
CA SER A 101 21.82 -20.47 -19.18
C SER A 101 22.02 -21.11 -17.82
N LEU A 102 21.51 -20.46 -16.78
CA LEU A 102 21.54 -20.99 -15.41
C LEU A 102 20.61 -22.20 -15.29
N PHE A 103 19.40 -22.10 -15.82
CA PHE A 103 18.49 -23.22 -16.03
C PHE A 103 17.55 -22.96 -17.22
N SER A 104 16.94 -24.04 -17.73
CA SER A 104 15.97 -23.99 -18.82
C SER A 104 14.86 -25.03 -18.62
N VAL A 105 13.66 -24.69 -19.06
CA VAL A 105 12.52 -25.60 -19.23
C VAL A 105 12.39 -25.88 -20.72
N GLU A 106 12.92 -27.02 -21.18
CA GLU A 106 12.99 -27.39 -22.59
C GLU A 106 11.82 -28.30 -23.00
N ARG A 107 11.18 -28.05 -24.14
CA ARG A 107 10.16 -28.96 -24.67
C ARG A 107 10.81 -30.28 -25.12
N ARG A 108 10.16 -31.41 -24.81
CA ARG A 108 10.67 -32.77 -25.09
C ARG A 108 10.76 -33.09 -26.59
N ASP A 109 9.99 -32.39 -27.40
CA ASP A 109 9.99 -32.50 -28.86
C ASP A 109 11.18 -31.76 -29.52
N GLY A 110 11.96 -31.01 -28.75
CA GLY A 110 13.12 -30.26 -29.23
C GLY A 110 12.78 -28.93 -29.92
N SER A 111 11.53 -28.45 -29.78
CA SER A 111 11.07 -27.20 -30.43
C SER A 111 11.54 -25.91 -29.77
N GLY A 112 12.21 -25.96 -28.60
CA GLY A 112 12.77 -24.79 -27.92
C GLY A 112 12.60 -24.83 -26.40
N SER A 113 12.98 -23.73 -25.73
CA SER A 113 12.73 -23.49 -24.30
C SER A 113 11.38 -22.80 -24.10
N VAL A 114 10.59 -23.27 -23.15
CA VAL A 114 9.38 -22.58 -22.68
C VAL A 114 9.73 -21.43 -21.75
N PHE A 115 10.78 -21.62 -20.95
CA PHE A 115 11.31 -20.64 -20.01
C PHE A 115 12.81 -20.88 -19.85
N GLU A 116 13.62 -19.83 -19.87
CA GLU A 116 15.07 -19.91 -19.79
C GLU A 116 15.64 -18.68 -19.07
N LEU A 117 16.53 -18.90 -18.11
CA LEU A 117 17.24 -17.84 -17.41
C LEU A 117 18.70 -17.81 -17.88
N VAL A 118 19.10 -16.74 -18.58
CA VAL A 118 20.38 -16.65 -19.28
C VAL A 118 21.24 -15.54 -18.69
N SER A 119 22.46 -15.87 -18.29
CA SER A 119 23.46 -14.85 -17.95
C SER A 119 24.30 -14.52 -19.16
N ASN A 120 24.24 -13.27 -19.61
CA ASN A 120 24.84 -12.79 -20.84
C ASN A 120 26.02 -11.85 -20.55
N GLY A 121 27.22 -12.45 -20.50
CA GLY A 121 28.45 -11.72 -20.19
C GLY A 121 28.95 -10.75 -21.26
N ASP A 122 28.42 -10.80 -22.48
CA ASP A 122 28.78 -9.85 -23.55
C ASP A 122 27.92 -8.57 -23.46
N ALA A 123 26.64 -8.73 -23.12
CA ALA A 123 25.70 -7.62 -22.91
C ALA A 123 25.66 -7.13 -21.44
N ASN A 124 26.45 -7.73 -20.54
CA ASN A 124 26.41 -7.49 -19.09
C ASN A 124 25.01 -7.61 -18.47
N SER A 125 24.17 -8.52 -18.98
CA SER A 125 22.79 -8.68 -18.56
C SER A 125 22.45 -10.07 -18.00
N LEU A 126 21.32 -10.16 -17.31
CA LEU A 126 20.61 -11.41 -17.06
C LEU A 126 19.30 -11.36 -17.85
N ASP A 127 19.10 -12.30 -18.77
CA ASP A 127 17.94 -12.34 -19.68
C ASP A 127 16.98 -13.45 -19.23
N LEU A 128 15.70 -13.11 -19.04
CA LEU A 128 14.61 -14.03 -18.77
C LEU A 128 13.80 -14.20 -20.06
N ILE A 129 13.87 -15.39 -20.63
CA ILE A 129 13.33 -15.72 -21.95
C ILE A 129 12.18 -16.70 -21.77
N TYR A 130 11.02 -16.43 -22.37
CA TYR A 130 9.86 -17.31 -22.26
C TYR A 130 8.94 -17.27 -23.48
N ASP A 131 8.22 -18.36 -23.70
CA ASP A 131 7.27 -18.52 -24.79
C ASP A 131 5.83 -18.37 -24.27
N THR A 132 5.02 -17.56 -24.96
CA THR A 132 3.56 -17.51 -24.75
C THR A 132 2.81 -17.84 -26.03
N ALA A 133 1.48 -17.93 -25.97
CA ALA A 133 0.65 -18.09 -27.17
C ALA A 133 0.78 -16.91 -28.17
N SER A 134 1.26 -15.75 -27.73
CA SER A 134 1.41 -14.53 -28.54
C SER A 134 2.79 -14.41 -29.24
N GLY A 135 3.78 -15.20 -28.82
CA GLY A 135 5.15 -15.13 -29.34
C GLY A 135 6.22 -15.45 -28.30
N HIS A 136 7.48 -15.28 -28.74
CA HIS A 136 8.67 -15.39 -27.91
C HIS A 136 8.97 -14.03 -27.26
N HIS A 137 9.20 -14.03 -25.96
CA HIS A 137 9.42 -12.83 -25.15
C HIS A 137 10.76 -12.91 -24.42
N GLU A 138 11.47 -11.78 -24.35
CA GLU A 138 12.78 -11.66 -23.70
C GLU A 138 12.78 -10.40 -22.82
N ILE A 139 13.00 -10.61 -21.52
CA ILE A 139 13.14 -9.56 -20.52
C ILE A 139 14.59 -9.49 -20.10
N THR A 140 15.19 -8.32 -20.27
CA THR A 140 16.61 -8.10 -19.98
C THR A 140 16.78 -7.26 -18.72
N PHE A 141 17.47 -7.83 -17.73
CA PHE A 141 18.02 -7.13 -16.57
C PHE A 141 19.43 -6.64 -16.92
N GLU A 142 19.54 -5.37 -17.30
CA GLU A 142 20.81 -4.73 -17.62
C GLU A 142 21.69 -4.57 -16.36
N ASP A 143 23.01 -4.40 -16.55
CA ASP A 143 24.00 -4.19 -15.49
C ASP A 143 24.17 -5.30 -14.43
N ALA A 144 23.67 -6.51 -14.69
CA ALA A 144 23.84 -7.66 -13.80
C ALA A 144 25.32 -8.10 -13.60
N ARG A 145 26.23 -7.84 -14.55
CA ARG A 145 27.70 -8.09 -14.44
C ARG A 145 28.12 -9.47 -13.90
N LEU A 146 27.31 -10.51 -14.12
CA LEU A 146 27.49 -11.86 -13.57
C LEU A 146 28.71 -12.61 -14.12
N ALA A 147 29.12 -12.31 -15.36
CA ALA A 147 30.28 -12.89 -16.02
C ALA A 147 31.59 -12.14 -15.70
N SER A 148 31.85 -11.87 -14.43
CA SER A 148 33.05 -11.14 -13.99
C SER A 148 34.27 -12.05 -13.78
N GLY A 149 34.08 -13.38 -13.72
CA GLY A 149 35.10 -14.33 -13.28
C GLY A 149 35.28 -14.37 -11.75
N SER A 150 34.49 -13.63 -10.99
CA SER A 150 34.40 -13.67 -9.52
C SER A 150 33.13 -14.40 -9.08
N TRP A 151 33.05 -14.77 -7.79
CA TRP A 151 31.83 -15.34 -7.23
C TRP A 151 30.78 -14.25 -7.04
N MET A 152 29.56 -14.53 -7.50
CA MET A 152 28.39 -13.68 -7.39
C MET A 152 27.24 -14.49 -6.78
N ASN A 153 26.40 -13.83 -5.99
CA ASN A 153 25.18 -14.41 -5.44
C ASN A 153 24.00 -13.76 -6.14
N VAL A 154 23.09 -14.56 -6.70
CA VAL A 154 21.94 -14.10 -7.45
C VAL A 154 20.68 -14.56 -6.76
N THR A 155 19.76 -13.63 -6.52
CA THR A 155 18.40 -13.90 -6.06
C THR A 155 17.41 -13.28 -7.03
N LEU A 156 16.63 -14.11 -7.73
CA LEU A 156 15.56 -13.68 -8.61
C LEU A 156 14.23 -13.99 -7.92
N PHE A 157 13.46 -12.96 -7.62
CA PHE A 157 12.11 -13.08 -7.06
C PHE A 157 11.09 -12.82 -8.15
N VAL A 158 10.21 -13.79 -8.41
CA VAL A 158 9.12 -13.64 -9.38
C VAL A 158 7.80 -13.90 -8.68
N GLU A 159 6.87 -12.95 -8.75
CA GLU A 159 5.55 -13.05 -8.14
C GLU A 159 4.53 -12.43 -9.09
N GLU A 160 3.52 -13.21 -9.47
CA GLU A 160 2.58 -12.87 -10.54
C GLU A 160 3.33 -12.53 -11.84
N ASP A 161 3.21 -11.30 -12.33
CA ASP A 161 3.92 -10.76 -13.49
C ASP A 161 5.16 -9.93 -13.10
N ARG A 162 5.45 -9.72 -11.82
CA ARG A 162 6.63 -8.94 -11.38
C ARG A 162 7.85 -9.84 -11.17
N ALA A 163 8.99 -9.44 -11.73
CA ALA A 163 10.28 -10.10 -11.57
C ALA A 163 11.35 -9.12 -11.07
N GLN A 164 11.91 -9.38 -9.87
CA GLN A 164 12.92 -8.55 -9.22
C GLN A 164 14.25 -9.31 -9.13
N LEU A 165 15.34 -8.69 -9.58
CA LEU A 165 16.68 -9.29 -9.55
C LEU A 165 17.55 -8.63 -8.49
N TYR A 166 18.15 -9.44 -7.63
CA TYR A 166 19.16 -9.04 -6.66
C TYR A 166 20.49 -9.74 -6.93
N ILE A 167 21.58 -9.00 -6.78
CA ILE A 167 22.94 -9.54 -6.81
C ILE A 167 23.63 -9.18 -5.49
N GLY A 168 23.94 -10.20 -4.69
CA GLY A 168 24.31 -9.98 -3.29
C GLY A 168 23.14 -9.42 -2.50
N CYS A 169 23.29 -8.20 -1.98
CA CYS A 169 22.27 -7.47 -1.23
C CYS A 169 21.67 -6.29 -2.03
N GLU A 170 22.14 -6.07 -3.27
CA GLU A 170 21.73 -4.96 -4.12
C GLU A 170 20.61 -5.41 -5.06
N GLU A 171 19.50 -4.66 -5.08
CA GLU A 171 18.49 -4.82 -6.13
C GLU A 171 19.03 -4.20 -7.42
N ILE A 172 19.16 -5.01 -8.47
CA ILE A 172 19.64 -4.55 -9.76
C ILE A 172 18.52 -3.83 -10.51
N ASN A 173 17.36 -4.48 -10.65
CA ASN A 173 16.21 -3.95 -11.37
C ASN A 173 14.96 -4.81 -11.12
N THR A 174 13.80 -4.18 -11.25
CA THR A 174 12.49 -4.84 -11.32
C THR A 174 11.92 -4.73 -12.74
N ARG A 175 11.35 -5.83 -13.26
CA ARG A 175 10.76 -5.93 -14.59
C ARG A 175 9.40 -6.61 -14.53
N GLU A 176 8.51 -6.29 -15.46
CA GLU A 176 7.20 -6.93 -15.59
C GLU A 176 7.20 -7.92 -16.76
N LEU A 177 6.55 -9.07 -16.55
CA LEU A 177 6.26 -10.11 -17.52
C LEU A 177 4.94 -9.76 -18.24
N ASP A 178 4.87 -10.04 -19.54
CA ASP A 178 3.65 -9.80 -20.33
C ASP A 178 2.45 -10.64 -19.85
N VAL A 179 2.74 -11.74 -19.16
CA VAL A 179 1.75 -12.60 -18.51
C VAL A 179 2.31 -13.15 -17.19
N PRO A 180 1.46 -13.40 -16.18
CA PRO A 180 1.91 -13.94 -14.90
C PRO A 180 2.66 -15.28 -15.03
N ILE A 181 3.69 -15.49 -14.21
CA ILE A 181 4.59 -16.65 -14.26
C ILE A 181 3.86 -17.99 -14.12
N HIS A 182 2.79 -18.03 -13.32
CA HIS A 182 1.96 -19.23 -13.13
C HIS A 182 1.11 -19.58 -14.37
N GLN A 183 0.98 -18.67 -15.34
CA GLN A 183 0.38 -18.89 -16.66
C GLN A 183 1.40 -19.30 -17.73
N ILE A 184 2.69 -19.00 -17.51
CA ILE A 184 3.81 -19.44 -18.38
C ILE A 184 4.21 -20.88 -18.02
N LEU A 185 4.37 -21.15 -16.73
CA LEU A 185 4.78 -22.44 -16.19
C LEU A 185 3.56 -23.21 -15.65
N THR A 186 2.80 -23.82 -16.56
CA THR A 186 1.58 -24.58 -16.22
C THR A 186 1.83 -26.08 -16.02
N GLN A 187 0.87 -26.80 -15.43
CA GLN A 187 0.95 -28.27 -15.35
C GLN A 187 1.06 -28.94 -16.73
N ASP A 188 0.37 -28.39 -17.75
CA ASP A 188 0.46 -28.90 -19.12
C ASP A 188 1.87 -28.76 -19.69
N VAL A 189 2.56 -27.66 -19.35
CA VAL A 189 3.98 -27.47 -19.68
C VAL A 189 4.84 -28.55 -19.00
N ALA A 190 4.55 -28.92 -17.76
CA ALA A 190 5.30 -29.95 -17.04
C ALA A 190 5.22 -31.35 -17.68
N ASP A 191 4.13 -31.65 -18.41
CA ASP A 191 3.95 -32.91 -19.13
C ASP A 191 4.78 -32.98 -20.43
N VAL A 192 4.93 -31.85 -21.12
CA VAL A 192 5.59 -31.78 -22.44
C VAL A 192 7.02 -31.24 -22.39
N SER A 193 7.50 -30.81 -21.23
CA SER A 193 8.84 -30.22 -21.05
C SER A 193 9.68 -30.93 -19.98
N VAL A 194 10.95 -30.53 -19.89
CA VAL A 194 11.92 -30.99 -18.89
C VAL A 194 12.76 -29.82 -18.39
N LEU A 195 12.95 -29.76 -17.07
CA LEU A 195 13.86 -28.79 -16.44
C LEU A 195 15.31 -29.28 -16.49
N ARG A 196 16.22 -28.39 -16.89
CA ARG A 196 17.66 -28.64 -16.96
C ARG A 196 18.44 -27.50 -16.33
N ILE A 197 19.58 -27.84 -15.72
CA ILE A 197 20.52 -26.88 -15.12
C ILE A 197 21.77 -26.72 -15.99
N GLY A 198 22.25 -25.47 -16.14
CA GLY A 198 23.47 -25.13 -16.87
C GLY A 198 23.38 -25.29 -18.41
N LYS A 199 22.19 -25.60 -18.93
CA LYS A 199 21.91 -25.87 -20.34
C LYS A 199 20.74 -25.00 -20.79
N GLY A 200 20.83 -24.38 -21.97
CA GLY A 200 19.73 -23.71 -22.66
C GLY A 200 19.37 -24.35 -23.99
N ALA A 201 18.25 -23.90 -24.59
CA ALA A 201 17.72 -24.46 -25.84
C ALA A 201 18.59 -24.18 -27.07
N VAL A 202 19.31 -23.05 -27.12
CA VAL A 202 20.10 -22.62 -28.29
C VAL A 202 21.55 -22.35 -27.93
N LYS A 203 22.47 -23.31 -28.20
CA LYS A 203 23.95 -23.22 -28.01
C LYS A 203 24.47 -22.59 -26.67
N SER A 204 23.59 -22.21 -25.76
CA SER A 204 23.84 -21.46 -24.54
C SER A 204 24.19 -22.47 -23.47
N ARG A 205 25.48 -22.56 -23.18
CA ARG A 205 26.04 -23.53 -22.22
C ARG A 205 26.69 -22.72 -21.14
N PHE A 206 26.28 -22.93 -19.90
CA PHE A 206 26.90 -22.23 -18.79
C PHE A 206 28.37 -22.63 -18.66
N MET A 207 29.26 -21.65 -18.75
CA MET A 207 30.71 -21.82 -18.60
C MET A 207 31.16 -21.23 -17.28
N GLY A 208 31.20 -22.05 -16.23
CA GLY A 208 31.55 -21.58 -14.91
C GLY A 208 31.31 -22.59 -13.81
N VAL A 209 31.20 -22.08 -12.59
CA VAL A 209 30.86 -22.83 -11.40
C VAL A 209 29.51 -22.37 -10.88
N LEU A 210 28.63 -23.31 -10.50
CA LEU A 210 27.36 -23.06 -9.84
C LEU A 210 27.35 -23.75 -8.47
N GLN A 211 26.77 -23.10 -7.46
CA GLN A 211 26.57 -23.60 -6.11
C GLN A 211 25.22 -23.09 -5.61
N ASN A 212 24.48 -23.90 -4.82
CA ASN A 212 23.19 -23.50 -4.24
C ASN A 212 22.13 -23.01 -5.25
N ALA A 213 22.04 -23.62 -6.44
CA ALA A 213 20.99 -23.29 -7.42
C ALA A 213 19.64 -23.91 -7.01
N ARG A 214 18.78 -23.11 -6.38
CA ARG A 214 17.59 -23.57 -5.65
C ARG A 214 16.36 -22.73 -5.98
N PHE A 215 15.21 -23.39 -6.07
CA PHE A 215 13.91 -22.72 -5.92
C PHE A 215 13.47 -22.83 -4.46
N VAL A 216 12.97 -21.72 -3.91
CA VAL A 216 12.54 -21.61 -2.52
C VAL A 216 11.11 -21.09 -2.47
N PHE A 217 10.30 -21.71 -1.63
CA PHE A 217 8.88 -21.45 -1.43
C PHE A 217 8.61 -21.31 0.07
N ARG A 218 7.45 -20.73 0.45
CA ARG A 218 7.04 -20.46 1.84
C ARG A 218 8.04 -19.64 2.65
N THR A 219 8.76 -18.76 1.98
CA THR A 219 9.69 -17.81 2.58
C THR A 219 9.54 -16.46 1.88
N THR A 220 9.93 -15.39 2.56
CA THR A 220 9.89 -14.06 1.99
C THR A 220 11.26 -13.66 1.45
N LEU A 221 11.27 -12.78 0.45
CA LEU A 221 12.49 -12.16 -0.08
C LEU A 221 13.33 -11.55 1.06
N LYS A 222 12.68 -10.84 1.99
CA LYS A 222 13.32 -10.28 3.21
C LYS A 222 14.07 -11.34 4.02
N THR A 223 13.47 -12.52 4.22
CA THR A 223 14.10 -13.62 4.96
C THR A 223 15.32 -14.18 4.23
N ILE A 224 15.26 -14.28 2.88
CA ILE A 224 16.40 -14.71 2.07
C ILE A 224 17.54 -13.69 2.13
N LEU A 225 17.25 -12.40 1.95
CA LEU A 225 18.24 -11.33 2.05
C LEU A 225 18.86 -11.26 3.45
N ARG A 226 18.05 -11.33 4.52
CA ARG A 226 18.53 -11.41 5.91
C ARG A 226 19.52 -12.56 6.13
N ASN A 227 19.17 -13.76 5.66
CA ASN A 227 20.02 -14.94 5.81
C ASN A 227 21.31 -14.86 4.98
N MET A 228 21.35 -14.02 3.94
CA MET A 228 22.55 -13.69 3.18
C MET A 228 23.40 -12.59 3.84
N GLY A 229 22.98 -12.08 5.00
CA GLY A 229 23.68 -11.04 5.75
C GLY A 229 23.34 -9.63 5.28
N CYS A 230 22.19 -9.44 4.63
CA CYS A 230 21.76 -8.15 4.12
C CYS A 230 20.93 -7.31 5.12
N GLU A 231 20.74 -7.79 6.37
CA GLU A 231 20.13 -6.98 7.44
C GLU A 231 21.20 -6.37 8.35
N SER A 232 21.20 -5.04 8.38
CA SER A 232 21.67 -4.20 9.47
C SER A 232 20.56 -4.11 10.52
N SER A 233 20.95 -4.21 11.79
CA SER A 233 20.09 -4.12 12.96
C SER A 233 19.21 -2.86 13.00
N SER A 234 17.90 -3.04 13.20
CA SER A 234 17.03 -2.10 13.94
C SER A 234 15.92 -2.88 14.67
N TYR A 235 15.80 -2.57 15.96
CA TYR A 235 14.83 -3.01 16.99
C TYR A 235 15.03 -4.35 17.72
N ILE A 236 15.85 -4.32 18.79
CA ILE A 236 15.60 -5.01 20.06
C ILE A 236 15.82 -3.99 21.19
N ILE A 237 14.81 -3.79 22.04
CA ILE A 237 14.94 -3.17 23.37
C ILE A 237 15.21 -4.30 24.39
N ASP A 238 16.07 -3.98 25.36
CA ASP A 238 16.95 -4.79 26.21
C ASP A 238 16.39 -5.90 27.11
N VAL A 239 17.28 -6.86 27.47
CA VAL A 239 17.80 -7.08 28.85
C VAL A 239 19.04 -8.02 28.84
N VAL A 240 20.17 -7.46 29.30
CA VAL A 240 21.38 -8.03 29.97
C VAL A 240 22.61 -8.46 29.13
N THR A 241 23.67 -7.67 29.37
CA THR A 241 25.10 -7.70 29.06
C THR A 241 25.91 -8.94 29.49
N LEU A 242 26.96 -9.30 28.73
CA LEU A 242 28.38 -9.35 29.18
C LEU A 242 29.36 -9.75 28.03
N ASP A 243 30.27 -8.80 27.74
CA ASP A 243 31.70 -8.87 27.33
C ASP A 243 32.22 -9.62 26.07
N ASN A 244 32.52 -8.81 25.05
CA ASN A 244 33.84 -8.48 24.44
C ASN A 244 34.75 -9.58 23.79
N PRO A 245 35.70 -9.21 22.90
CA PRO A 245 35.71 -9.61 21.50
C PRO A 245 36.91 -10.51 21.13
N VAL A 246 36.95 -11.02 19.88
CA VAL A 246 38.16 -11.19 19.01
C VAL A 246 37.93 -12.22 17.90
N ASN A 247 38.44 -11.85 16.72
CA ASN A 247 38.68 -12.61 15.49
C ASN A 247 37.57 -12.71 14.44
N GLY A 248 37.81 -11.95 13.36
CA GLY A 248 37.04 -11.95 12.14
C GLY A 248 36.93 -13.33 11.49
N SER A 249 35.70 -13.66 11.11
CA SER A 249 35.32 -14.58 10.04
C SER A 249 33.83 -14.35 9.78
N ARG A 250 33.47 -13.86 8.59
CA ARG A 250 32.07 -13.71 8.15
C ARG A 250 31.34 -15.07 8.28
N PRO A 251 30.15 -15.16 8.89
CA PRO A 251 29.43 -16.43 8.96
C PRO A 251 28.91 -16.82 7.58
N ALA A 252 29.23 -18.04 7.14
CA ALA A 252 28.53 -18.71 6.06
C ALA A 252 27.08 -19.00 6.48
N ILE A 253 26.16 -18.96 5.50
CA ILE A 253 24.77 -19.40 5.61
C ILE A 253 24.74 -20.78 6.29
N ARG A 254 24.41 -20.80 7.59
CA ARG A 254 24.10 -22.03 8.31
C ARG A 254 22.61 -22.30 8.15
N THR A 255 22.33 -23.39 7.47
CA THR A 255 21.03 -24.03 7.37
C THR A 255 20.60 -24.56 8.76
N GLU A 256 19.59 -23.95 9.37
CA GLU A 256 18.71 -24.68 10.32
C GLU A 256 17.68 -25.57 9.58
N TYR A 257 17.73 -25.60 8.24
CA TYR A 257 16.89 -26.46 7.42
C TYR A 257 17.72 -27.59 6.78
N THR A 258 18.23 -28.53 7.59
CA THR A 258 18.55 -29.90 7.15
C THR A 258 18.45 -30.86 8.34
N GLY A 259 17.38 -31.65 8.40
CA GLY A 259 17.26 -32.72 9.37
C GLY A 259 18.04 -33.97 8.93
N HIS A 260 18.99 -34.44 9.74
CA HIS A 260 19.32 -35.88 9.82
C HIS A 260 19.81 -36.27 11.22
N LYS A 261 19.10 -37.25 11.80
CA LYS A 261 19.23 -37.83 13.14
C LYS A 261 20.65 -38.32 13.49
N THR A 262 21.10 -38.01 14.71
CA THR A 262 21.86 -38.94 15.57
C THR A 262 21.23 -39.05 16.96
N LYS A 263 21.35 -40.24 17.54
CA LYS A 263 20.53 -40.87 18.59
C LYS A 263 20.65 -40.27 20.00
N ASN A 264 19.51 -40.30 20.69
CA ASN A 264 19.22 -40.51 22.12
C ASN A 264 20.14 -39.88 23.19
N LEU A 265 19.54 -39.11 24.08
CA LEU A 265 19.05 -39.55 25.41
C LEU A 265 18.44 -38.30 26.07
N GLN A 266 17.13 -38.13 26.06
CA GLN A 266 16.17 -38.62 27.06
C GLN A 266 15.76 -37.46 27.99
N ASP A 267 14.44 -37.27 28.09
CA ASP A 267 13.70 -36.52 29.10
C ASP A 267 13.79 -34.99 28.93
N ILE A 268 12.74 -34.28 28.52
CA ILE A 268 11.50 -34.10 29.28
C ILE A 268 10.32 -33.97 28.30
N CYS A 269 9.46 -34.99 28.26
CA CYS A 269 8.19 -34.95 27.54
C CYS A 269 7.11 -34.40 28.47
N GLY A 270 6.21 -33.56 27.96
CA GLY A 270 5.15 -32.93 28.74
C GLY A 270 3.71 -33.26 28.36
N PHE A 271 3.39 -33.73 27.15
CA PHE A 271 2.00 -34.06 26.76
C PHE A 271 1.92 -35.25 25.80
N SER A 272 0.89 -36.09 25.96
CA SER A 272 0.73 -37.39 25.27
C SER A 272 0.00 -37.30 23.93
N CYS A 273 0.35 -38.20 23.00
CA CYS A 273 -0.17 -38.30 21.64
C CYS A 273 -1.68 -38.56 21.50
N GLU A 274 -2.42 -38.82 22.59
CA GLU A 274 -3.88 -38.99 22.52
C GLU A 274 -4.62 -37.64 22.50
N ASP A 275 -4.04 -36.57 23.04
CA ASP A 275 -4.64 -35.22 23.00
C ASP A 275 -4.50 -34.54 21.63
N LEU A 276 -3.44 -34.89 20.88
CA LEU A 276 -3.21 -34.42 19.50
C LEU A 276 -4.05 -35.17 18.45
N ALA A 277 -4.56 -36.36 18.78
CA ALA A 277 -5.40 -37.14 17.86
C ALA A 277 -6.85 -36.62 17.78
N GLY A 278 -7.29 -35.82 18.76
CA GLY A 278 -8.61 -35.18 18.76
C GLY A 278 -8.71 -34.00 17.79
N MET A 279 -7.73 -33.10 17.78
CA MET A 279 -7.76 -31.90 16.92
C MET A 279 -7.68 -32.22 15.42
N PHE A 280 -6.97 -33.30 15.05
CA PHE A 280 -6.86 -33.71 13.64
C PHE A 280 -8.17 -34.29 13.05
N LYS A 281 -9.18 -34.57 13.88
CA LYS A 281 -10.46 -35.13 13.42
C LYS A 281 -11.46 -34.05 13.02
N GLU A 282 -11.36 -32.83 13.56
CA GLU A 282 -12.21 -31.70 13.15
C GLU A 282 -11.65 -30.97 11.91
N LEU A 283 -10.32 -30.90 11.74
CA LEU A 283 -9.68 -30.30 10.56
C LEU A 283 -9.88 -31.08 9.24
N LYS A 284 -10.35 -32.33 9.29
CA LYS A 284 -10.68 -33.11 8.09
C LYS A 284 -12.07 -32.82 7.51
N GLY A 285 -12.94 -32.09 8.23
CA GLY A 285 -14.28 -31.72 7.76
C GLY A 285 -14.29 -30.54 6.78
N LEU A 286 -13.43 -29.54 6.99
CA LEU A 286 -13.41 -28.31 6.17
C LEU A 286 -12.80 -28.51 4.77
N GLY A 287 -11.88 -29.47 4.61
CA GLY A 287 -11.20 -29.71 3.33
C GLY A 287 -12.10 -30.24 2.21
N VAL A 288 -13.28 -30.80 2.55
CA VAL A 288 -14.25 -31.28 1.55
C VAL A 288 -15.07 -30.13 0.96
N VAL A 289 -15.32 -29.06 1.73
CA VAL A 289 -16.08 -27.89 1.29
C VAL A 289 -15.25 -27.00 0.34
N VAL A 290 -13.96 -26.82 0.64
CA VAL A 290 -13.02 -26.02 -0.18
C VAL A 290 -12.78 -26.67 -1.56
N LYS A 291 -12.71 -28.01 -1.61
CA LYS A 291 -12.50 -28.75 -2.87
C LYS A 291 -13.72 -28.69 -3.81
N GLN A 292 -14.92 -28.51 -3.25
CA GLN A 292 -16.16 -28.44 -4.02
C GLN A 292 -16.39 -27.04 -4.60
N LEU A 293 -15.91 -25.99 -3.93
CA LEU A 293 -15.95 -24.60 -4.41
C LEU A 293 -14.89 -24.32 -5.49
N SER A 294 -13.68 -24.86 -5.31
CA SER A 294 -12.57 -24.74 -6.28
C SER A 294 -12.91 -25.35 -7.66
N ASN A 295 -13.60 -26.49 -7.67
CA ASN A 295 -14.03 -27.14 -8.93
C ASN A 295 -15.14 -26.37 -9.68
N GLN A 296 -15.93 -25.53 -9.00
CA GLN A 296 -16.96 -24.70 -9.65
C GLN A 296 -16.38 -23.43 -10.26
N ILE A 297 -15.38 -22.82 -9.62
CA ILE A 297 -14.69 -21.62 -10.12
C ILE A 297 -13.86 -21.93 -11.38
N HIS A 298 -13.21 -23.10 -11.45
CA HIS A 298 -12.45 -23.51 -12.63
C HIS A 298 -13.31 -23.71 -13.89
N LYS A 299 -14.60 -24.02 -13.74
CA LYS A 299 -15.52 -24.18 -14.87
C LYS A 299 -15.95 -22.84 -15.46
N VAL A 300 -16.13 -21.82 -14.61
CA VAL A 300 -16.53 -20.46 -15.00
C VAL A 300 -15.39 -19.70 -15.71
N ASN A 301 -14.14 -19.95 -15.33
CA ASN A 301 -12.99 -19.27 -15.92
C ASN A 301 -12.63 -19.79 -17.34
N ALA A 302 -12.92 -21.06 -17.62
CA ALA A 302 -12.72 -21.64 -18.95
C ALA A 302 -13.74 -21.13 -19.98
N ASP A 303 -14.99 -20.89 -19.58
CA ASP A 303 -16.06 -20.40 -20.45
C ASP A 303 -15.89 -18.90 -20.78
N ASN A 304 -15.29 -18.10 -19.87
CA ASN A 304 -15.05 -16.66 -20.09
C ASN A 304 -13.91 -16.36 -21.07
N LYS A 305 -12.94 -17.27 -21.25
CA LYS A 305 -11.81 -17.08 -22.16
C LYS A 305 -12.20 -17.23 -23.63
N HIS A 306 -13.30 -17.94 -23.94
CA HIS A 306 -13.77 -18.13 -25.32
C HIS A 306 -14.59 -16.94 -25.85
N ILE A 307 -15.05 -16.04 -24.97
CA ILE A 307 -15.93 -14.89 -25.28
C ILE A 307 -15.12 -13.64 -25.66
N LYS A 308 -13.89 -13.48 -25.15
CA LYS A 308 -13.09 -12.26 -25.33
C LYS A 308 -12.55 -12.05 -26.75
N ASP A 309 -12.36 -13.13 -27.51
CA ASP A 309 -11.81 -13.08 -28.87
C ASP A 309 -12.87 -12.84 -29.98
N GLN A 310 -14.17 -12.80 -29.66
CA GLN A 310 -15.25 -12.54 -30.63
C GLN A 310 -15.82 -11.10 -30.60
N ILE A 311 -15.40 -10.23 -29.68
CA ILE A 311 -16.01 -8.91 -29.46
C ILE A 311 -15.12 -7.77 -30.01
N LYS A 312 -14.81 -7.83 -31.32
CA LYS A 312 -14.39 -6.68 -32.14
C LYS A 312 -15.30 -6.53 -33.36
N SER A 313 -16.61 -6.43 -33.11
CA SER A 313 -17.63 -5.80 -33.98
C SER A 313 -18.96 -5.83 -33.22
N TYR A 314 -19.92 -4.95 -33.56
CA TYR A 314 -21.30 -4.82 -33.03
C TYR A 314 -21.52 -3.83 -31.86
N SER A 315 -21.81 -2.57 -32.21
CA SER A 315 -22.58 -1.66 -31.34
C SER A 315 -24.08 -1.89 -31.52
N GLY A 316 -24.87 -1.87 -30.44
CA GLY A 316 -26.34 -1.99 -30.49
C GLY A 316 -26.89 -3.42 -30.27
N VAL A 317 -26.18 -4.25 -29.52
CA VAL A 317 -26.58 -5.63 -29.20
C VAL A 317 -26.37 -5.87 -27.71
N CYS A 318 -27.37 -6.42 -27.00
CA CYS A 318 -27.28 -6.80 -25.60
C CYS A 318 -27.13 -8.32 -25.47
N LEU A 319 -26.34 -8.75 -24.49
CA LEU A 319 -26.08 -10.18 -24.26
C LEU A 319 -26.75 -10.61 -22.95
N HIS A 320 -27.58 -11.65 -23.00
CA HIS A 320 -28.25 -12.20 -21.82
C HIS A 320 -28.38 -13.73 -21.94
N ASN A 321 -27.86 -14.46 -20.94
CA ASN A 321 -27.77 -15.94 -20.93
C ASN A 321 -27.13 -16.56 -22.21
N GLY A 322 -26.11 -15.91 -22.76
CA GLY A 322 -25.34 -16.43 -23.91
C GLY A 322 -26.00 -16.29 -25.29
N ILE A 323 -27.19 -15.68 -25.37
CA ILE A 323 -27.90 -15.35 -26.61
C ILE A 323 -27.75 -13.84 -26.88
N THR A 324 -27.43 -13.47 -28.12
CA THR A 324 -27.25 -12.09 -28.57
C THR A 324 -28.57 -11.49 -29.05
N TYR A 325 -29.07 -10.47 -28.35
CA TYR A 325 -30.34 -9.79 -28.64
C TYR A 325 -30.08 -8.41 -29.24
N LYS A 326 -30.77 -8.07 -30.32
CA LYS A 326 -30.61 -6.78 -30.99
C LYS A 326 -31.33 -5.69 -30.20
N ASP A 327 -30.95 -4.44 -30.44
CA ASP A 327 -31.58 -3.30 -29.79
C ASP A 327 -33.11 -3.28 -30.01
N ASN A 328 -33.87 -3.19 -28.92
CA ASN A 328 -35.34 -3.34 -28.78
C ASN A 328 -35.92 -4.76 -28.83
N ASP A 329 -35.11 -5.81 -28.80
CA ASP A 329 -35.62 -7.18 -28.61
C ASP A 329 -36.10 -7.36 -27.15
N GLU A 330 -37.25 -8.04 -26.97
CA GLU A 330 -37.81 -8.40 -25.67
C GLU A 330 -37.82 -9.93 -25.50
N TRP A 331 -37.37 -10.42 -24.35
CA TRP A 331 -37.34 -11.86 -24.06
C TRP A 331 -37.55 -12.18 -22.57
N THR A 332 -38.03 -13.38 -22.31
CA THR A 332 -38.22 -13.95 -20.97
C THR A 332 -37.01 -14.78 -20.57
N VAL A 333 -36.46 -14.51 -19.39
CA VAL A 333 -35.29 -15.21 -18.85
C VAL A 333 -35.71 -16.49 -18.15
N ASP A 334 -36.78 -16.38 -17.37
CA ASP A 334 -37.45 -17.44 -16.67
C ASP A 334 -38.91 -17.03 -16.45
N SER A 335 -39.62 -17.87 -15.72
CA SER A 335 -41.04 -17.74 -15.37
C SER A 335 -41.43 -16.45 -14.64
N CYS A 336 -40.46 -15.63 -14.24
CA CYS A 336 -40.66 -14.46 -13.39
C CYS A 336 -40.05 -13.15 -13.91
N THR A 337 -39.22 -13.22 -14.93
CA THR A 337 -38.31 -12.13 -15.26
C THR A 337 -38.35 -11.86 -16.75
N HIS A 338 -38.84 -10.67 -17.10
CA HIS A 338 -38.93 -10.19 -18.48
C HIS A 338 -37.87 -9.11 -18.71
N CYS A 339 -37.08 -9.26 -19.77
CA CYS A 339 -35.98 -8.35 -20.09
C CYS A 339 -36.11 -7.79 -21.50
N THR A 340 -35.60 -6.58 -21.68
CA THR A 340 -35.56 -5.88 -22.97
C THR A 340 -34.19 -5.26 -23.19
N CYS A 341 -33.69 -5.29 -24.42
CA CYS A 341 -32.41 -4.68 -24.79
C CYS A 341 -32.64 -3.23 -25.21
N GLN A 342 -32.06 -2.27 -24.49
CA GLN A 342 -32.08 -0.85 -24.87
C GLN A 342 -30.68 -0.23 -24.74
N ASN A 343 -30.16 0.30 -25.85
CA ASN A 343 -28.86 0.98 -25.94
C ASN A 343 -27.70 0.17 -25.35
N SER A 344 -27.57 -1.09 -25.77
CA SER A 344 -26.51 -2.02 -25.31
C SER A 344 -26.54 -2.34 -23.79
N ALA A 345 -27.61 -2.01 -23.08
CA ALA A 345 -27.87 -2.43 -21.72
C ALA A 345 -29.15 -3.29 -21.66
N THR A 346 -29.07 -4.44 -20.99
CA THR A 346 -30.23 -5.31 -20.75
C THR A 346 -31.00 -4.80 -19.54
N ILE A 347 -32.26 -4.41 -19.72
CA ILE A 347 -33.13 -3.93 -18.65
C ILE A 347 -34.14 -5.03 -18.32
N CYS A 348 -34.05 -5.59 -17.12
CA CYS A 348 -34.90 -6.68 -16.64
C CYS A 348 -35.88 -6.20 -15.58
N ARG A 349 -37.13 -6.65 -15.65
CA ARG A 349 -38.16 -6.44 -14.62
C ARG A 349 -38.54 -7.78 -14.02
N GLU A 350 -38.40 -7.86 -12.70
CA GLU A 350 -38.73 -9.03 -11.89
C GLU A 350 -40.16 -8.90 -11.35
N ILE A 351 -40.96 -9.97 -11.46
CA ILE A 351 -42.36 -9.97 -11.04
C ILE A 351 -42.44 -10.22 -9.52
N SER A 352 -42.84 -9.21 -8.75
CA SER A 352 -43.04 -9.33 -7.29
C SER A 352 -44.37 -10.01 -6.93
N CYS A 353 -44.34 -11.11 -6.16
CA CYS A 353 -45.52 -11.87 -5.72
C CYS A 353 -46.16 -11.33 -4.41
N PRO A 354 -47.50 -11.36 -4.25
CA PRO A 354 -48.16 -10.97 -2.99
C PRO A 354 -48.09 -12.05 -1.89
N LEU A 355 -48.10 -11.62 -0.61
CA LEU A 355 -48.18 -12.49 0.57
C LEU A 355 -49.51 -13.29 0.61
N MET A 356 -49.43 -14.62 0.76
CA MET A 356 -50.57 -15.56 0.77
C MET A 356 -50.54 -16.50 2.00
N PRO A 357 -51.68 -16.77 2.67
CA PRO A 357 -51.77 -17.70 3.79
C PRO A 357 -52.41 -19.04 3.38
N CYS A 358 -51.62 -20.07 3.04
CA CYS A 358 -52.08 -21.46 2.98
C CYS A 358 -50.99 -22.44 3.47
N ALA A 359 -51.38 -23.53 4.14
CA ALA A 359 -50.45 -24.42 4.86
C ALA A 359 -49.82 -25.55 4.00
N ASN A 360 -50.16 -25.66 2.70
CA ASN A 360 -49.54 -26.61 1.77
C ASN A 360 -49.52 -26.05 0.33
N ALA A 361 -48.55 -25.17 0.07
CA ALA A 361 -48.30 -24.59 -1.26
C ALA A 361 -47.25 -25.39 -2.03
N THR A 362 -47.42 -25.55 -3.34
CA THR A 362 -46.47 -26.20 -4.26
C THR A 362 -46.36 -25.40 -5.55
N VAL A 363 -45.14 -25.05 -5.93
CA VAL A 363 -44.81 -24.31 -7.16
C VAL A 363 -44.72 -25.31 -8.33
N PRO A 364 -45.54 -25.21 -9.39
CA PRO A 364 -45.37 -26.02 -10.59
C PRO A 364 -44.23 -25.50 -11.47
N ASP A 365 -43.48 -26.39 -12.12
CA ASP A 365 -42.35 -26.02 -12.98
C ASP A 365 -42.78 -25.10 -14.12
N GLY A 366 -42.19 -23.90 -14.16
CA GLY A 366 -42.42 -22.91 -15.22
C GLY A 366 -43.25 -21.67 -14.83
N GLU A 367 -43.67 -21.50 -13.57
CA GLU A 367 -44.30 -20.27 -13.04
C GLU A 367 -43.58 -19.71 -11.80
N CYS A 368 -43.60 -18.39 -11.59
CA CYS A 368 -42.82 -17.76 -10.51
C CYS A 368 -43.48 -17.67 -9.12
N CYS A 369 -44.80 -17.51 -9.04
CA CYS A 369 -45.48 -17.37 -7.74
C CYS A 369 -46.07 -18.71 -7.27
N PRO A 370 -45.99 -19.06 -5.96
CA PRO A 370 -46.51 -20.32 -5.44
C PRO A 370 -48.02 -20.47 -5.58
N ARG A 371 -48.47 -21.67 -5.96
CA ARG A 371 -49.90 -22.05 -6.01
C ARG A 371 -50.18 -23.12 -4.96
N CYS A 372 -51.38 -23.14 -4.39
CA CYS A 372 -51.85 -24.27 -3.59
C CYS A 372 -52.35 -25.36 -4.57
N GLY A 373 -51.73 -26.54 -4.58
CA GLY A 373 -51.79 -27.49 -5.70
C GLY A 373 -53.12 -28.23 -5.89
N THR A 374 -53.50 -28.45 -7.15
CA THR A 374 -54.34 -29.59 -7.59
C THR A 374 -54.02 -30.01 -9.03
N GLN A 375 -54.05 -31.33 -9.25
CA GLN A 375 -53.80 -32.11 -10.47
C GLN A 375 -54.56 -31.64 -11.72
N ASN A 376 -53.99 -31.83 -12.93
CA ASN A 376 -54.39 -32.91 -13.88
C ASN A 376 -53.81 -32.72 -15.29
N ASP A 377 -53.46 -33.83 -15.96
CA ASP A 377 -53.30 -33.88 -17.42
C ASP A 377 -54.38 -34.79 -18.03
N HIS A 378 -55.31 -34.12 -18.72
CA HIS A 378 -56.25 -34.50 -19.79
C HIS A 378 -56.85 -35.92 -19.92
N ALA A 379 -58.17 -36.00 -19.74
CA ALA A 379 -59.14 -36.28 -20.81
C ALA A 379 -60.57 -35.90 -20.36
N ASP A 380 -61.35 -35.34 -21.29
CA ASP A 380 -62.73 -34.83 -21.20
C ASP A 380 -63.73 -35.65 -20.36
N ASP A 381 -64.58 -34.95 -19.60
CA ASP A 381 -66.05 -34.87 -19.80
C ASP A 381 -66.74 -34.33 -18.53
N GLY A 382 -67.65 -33.34 -18.65
CA GLY A 382 -68.63 -33.06 -17.57
C GLY A 382 -69.15 -31.63 -17.36
N TRP A 383 -68.56 -30.59 -17.99
CA TRP A 383 -69.04 -29.20 -17.86
C TRP A 383 -70.11 -28.85 -18.92
N SER A 384 -71.16 -28.12 -18.52
CA SER A 384 -72.08 -27.47 -19.45
C SER A 384 -71.41 -26.29 -20.19
N PRO A 385 -71.99 -25.83 -21.33
CA PRO A 385 -71.55 -24.59 -21.97
C PRO A 385 -71.65 -23.37 -21.04
N TRP A 386 -70.81 -22.37 -21.28
CA TRP A 386 -70.86 -21.07 -20.59
C TRP A 386 -72.08 -20.24 -21.02
N SER A 387 -72.68 -19.52 -20.08
CA SER A 387 -73.72 -18.51 -20.35
C SER A 387 -73.14 -17.28 -21.07
N GLU A 388 -74.00 -16.40 -21.57
CA GLU A 388 -73.58 -15.09 -22.09
C GLU A 388 -72.98 -14.20 -20.98
N TRP A 389 -72.13 -13.23 -21.38
CA TRP A 389 -71.49 -12.28 -20.48
C TRP A 389 -72.48 -11.20 -19.98
N THR A 390 -72.40 -10.84 -18.70
CA THR A 390 -73.15 -9.71 -18.16
C THR A 390 -72.66 -8.37 -18.69
N HIS A 391 -73.46 -7.31 -18.51
CA HIS A 391 -73.03 -5.94 -18.81
C HIS A 391 -71.92 -5.49 -17.85
N CYS A 392 -71.16 -4.45 -18.22
CA CYS A 392 -70.02 -3.98 -17.44
C CYS A 392 -70.47 -3.49 -16.06
N SER A 393 -69.78 -3.90 -14.99
CA SER A 393 -70.17 -3.59 -13.60
C SER A 393 -70.00 -2.13 -13.20
N VAL A 394 -69.30 -1.33 -14.00
CA VAL A 394 -69.08 0.10 -13.79
C VAL A 394 -69.43 0.89 -15.04
N THR A 395 -69.78 2.16 -14.87
CA THR A 395 -70.13 3.07 -15.97
C THR A 395 -68.93 3.86 -16.51
N CYS A 396 -67.87 4.02 -15.71
CA CYS A 396 -66.58 4.58 -16.09
C CYS A 396 -65.46 3.80 -15.37
N GLY A 397 -64.22 3.88 -15.84
CA GLY A 397 -63.08 3.11 -15.35
C GLY A 397 -63.14 1.63 -15.70
N ARG A 398 -62.27 0.86 -15.04
CA ARG A 398 -62.19 -0.59 -15.17
C ARG A 398 -63.32 -1.25 -14.39
N GLY A 399 -64.25 -1.87 -15.09
CA GLY A 399 -65.27 -2.76 -14.52
C GLY A 399 -65.03 -4.20 -14.90
N ILE A 400 -65.98 -5.05 -14.54
CA ILE A 400 -65.94 -6.48 -14.82
C ILE A 400 -67.28 -6.98 -15.36
N GLN A 401 -67.23 -7.94 -16.27
CA GLN A 401 -68.35 -8.73 -16.77
C GLN A 401 -68.19 -10.18 -16.29
N GLN A 402 -69.29 -10.89 -16.04
CA GLN A 402 -69.27 -12.26 -15.54
C GLN A 402 -70.17 -13.18 -16.38
N ARG A 403 -69.85 -14.48 -16.45
CA ARG A 403 -70.69 -15.54 -17.02
C ARG A 403 -70.49 -16.87 -16.28
N GLY A 404 -71.46 -17.78 -16.33
CA GLY A 404 -71.45 -19.03 -15.55
C GLY A 404 -71.68 -20.31 -16.36
N ARG A 405 -71.19 -21.46 -15.88
CA ARG A 405 -71.47 -22.82 -16.37
C ARG A 405 -71.65 -23.80 -15.20
N SER A 406 -72.28 -24.95 -15.42
CA SER A 406 -72.62 -25.95 -14.40
C SER A 406 -72.03 -27.33 -14.71
N CYS A 407 -71.69 -28.12 -13.69
CA CYS A 407 -71.10 -29.47 -13.80
C CYS A 407 -72.06 -30.53 -13.25
N ASP A 408 -72.12 -31.71 -13.89
CA ASP A 408 -72.93 -32.84 -13.42
C ASP A 408 -72.06 -33.90 -12.71
N ARG A 409 -72.17 -33.99 -11.39
CA ARG A 409 -71.21 -34.67 -10.50
C ARG A 409 -71.44 -36.18 -10.30
N ILE A 410 -72.40 -36.78 -11.00
CA ILE A 410 -72.77 -38.18 -10.77
C ILE A 410 -72.01 -39.14 -11.69
N ASN A 411 -71.61 -38.71 -12.90
CA ASN A 411 -70.95 -39.59 -13.87
C ASN A 411 -69.58 -39.11 -14.36
N SER A 412 -69.16 -37.87 -14.09
CA SER A 412 -67.81 -37.41 -14.41
C SER A 412 -67.31 -36.35 -13.41
N ASN A 413 -65.99 -36.17 -13.32
CA ASN A 413 -65.34 -35.24 -12.40
C ASN A 413 -64.94 -33.96 -13.17
N CYS A 414 -65.68 -32.87 -12.97
CA CYS A 414 -65.42 -31.62 -13.69
C CYS A 414 -64.46 -30.70 -12.93
N GLU A 415 -63.33 -30.36 -13.54
CA GLU A 415 -62.34 -29.44 -12.98
C GLU A 415 -62.32 -28.08 -13.71
N GLY A 416 -62.12 -27.02 -12.94
CA GLY A 416 -62.24 -25.62 -13.38
C GLY A 416 -63.37 -24.85 -12.68
N THR A 417 -63.42 -23.53 -12.82
CA THR A 417 -64.43 -22.69 -12.15
C THR A 417 -65.77 -22.73 -12.89
N SER A 418 -66.87 -22.60 -12.15
CA SER A 418 -68.24 -22.50 -12.66
C SER A 418 -68.64 -21.07 -13.04
N VAL A 419 -67.76 -20.08 -12.81
CA VAL A 419 -67.95 -18.66 -13.13
C VAL A 419 -66.67 -18.11 -13.74
N GLN A 420 -66.80 -17.43 -14.86
CA GLN A 420 -65.72 -16.71 -15.54
C GLN A 420 -65.99 -15.21 -15.41
N THR A 421 -64.97 -14.43 -15.08
CA THR A 421 -65.02 -12.97 -14.99
C THR A 421 -64.01 -12.40 -15.98
N ARG A 422 -64.35 -11.31 -16.69
CA ARG A 422 -63.42 -10.57 -17.55
C ARG A 422 -63.52 -9.08 -17.27
N ASP A 423 -62.42 -8.37 -17.47
CA ASP A 423 -62.40 -6.92 -17.39
C ASP A 423 -63.16 -6.28 -18.56
N CYS A 424 -63.80 -5.15 -18.28
CA CYS A 424 -64.34 -4.23 -19.26
C CYS A 424 -63.87 -2.81 -18.90
N TYR A 425 -63.63 -1.97 -19.89
CA TYR A 425 -63.14 -0.62 -19.67
C TYR A 425 -64.03 0.36 -20.42
N LEU A 426 -64.70 1.23 -19.68
CA LEU A 426 -65.46 2.36 -20.22
C LEU A 426 -64.78 3.60 -19.64
N GLN A 427 -64.25 4.53 -20.44
CA GLN A 427 -63.58 5.81 -20.10
C GLN A 427 -63.13 6.09 -18.63
N GLU A 428 -61.91 6.61 -18.41
CA GLU A 428 -61.33 6.82 -17.07
C GLU A 428 -62.13 7.73 -16.10
N CYS A 429 -62.25 7.33 -14.82
CA CYS A 429 -62.93 8.11 -13.76
C CYS A 429 -61.96 9.00 -12.95
N ASP A 430 -62.46 10.13 -12.43
CA ASP A 430 -61.74 11.15 -11.64
C ASP A 430 -61.57 10.77 -10.14
N LYS A 431 -60.36 10.91 -9.57
CA LYS A 431 -59.89 10.22 -8.33
C LYS A 431 -59.93 11.05 -7.03
N ARG A 432 -61.07 11.64 -6.62
CA ARG A 432 -61.13 12.50 -5.40
C ARG A 432 -62.16 12.12 -4.31
N PHE A 433 -62.86 10.99 -4.34
CA PHE A 433 -63.96 10.71 -3.39
C PHE A 433 -63.90 9.35 -2.68
N LYS A 434 -64.40 9.31 -1.44
CA LYS A 434 -64.56 8.14 -0.56
C LYS A 434 -65.65 7.19 -1.09
N GLN A 435 -65.39 5.88 -1.17
CA GLN A 435 -66.28 4.90 -1.81
C GLN A 435 -66.63 3.71 -0.89
N ASP A 436 -67.93 3.51 -0.63
CA ASP A 436 -68.45 2.40 0.18
C ASP A 436 -68.58 1.09 -0.65
N GLY A 437 -68.57 -0.06 0.03
CA GLY A 437 -68.63 -1.38 -0.60
C GLY A 437 -70.01 -1.78 -1.10
N GLY A 438 -70.09 -2.36 -2.30
CA GLY A 438 -71.29 -2.95 -2.90
C GLY A 438 -71.17 -4.45 -3.20
N TRP A 439 -72.26 -5.20 -3.06
CA TRP A 439 -72.31 -6.64 -3.38
C TRP A 439 -72.32 -6.91 -4.89
N SER A 440 -71.64 -7.98 -5.33
CA SER A 440 -71.74 -8.53 -6.68
C SER A 440 -73.13 -9.14 -6.94
N HIS A 441 -73.43 -9.38 -8.23
CA HIS A 441 -74.57 -10.23 -8.58
C HIS A 441 -74.40 -11.65 -8.03
N TRP A 442 -75.51 -12.32 -7.73
CA TRP A 442 -75.52 -13.71 -7.25
C TRP A 442 -75.15 -14.68 -8.37
N SER A 443 -74.42 -15.74 -8.02
CA SER A 443 -74.22 -16.88 -8.92
C SER A 443 -75.55 -17.58 -9.26
N PRO A 444 -75.62 -18.36 -10.35
CA PRO A 444 -76.71 -19.32 -10.56
C PRO A 444 -76.79 -20.33 -9.40
N TRP A 445 -77.95 -20.94 -9.23
CA TRP A 445 -78.16 -22.02 -8.25
C TRP A 445 -77.51 -23.34 -8.71
N SER A 446 -76.98 -24.13 -7.78
CA SER A 446 -76.45 -25.47 -8.07
C SER A 446 -77.53 -26.50 -8.43
N SER A 447 -77.15 -27.64 -9.01
CA SER A 447 -78.02 -28.82 -9.17
C SER A 447 -78.48 -29.37 -7.81
N CYS A 448 -79.62 -30.08 -7.79
CA CYS A 448 -80.17 -30.66 -6.57
C CYS A 448 -79.23 -31.73 -5.99
N SER A 449 -78.95 -31.69 -4.69
CA SER A 449 -77.97 -32.56 -4.05
C SER A 449 -78.33 -34.06 -4.00
N VAL A 450 -79.51 -34.47 -4.50
CA VAL A 450 -79.98 -35.86 -4.53
C VAL A 450 -80.78 -36.15 -5.81
N THR A 451 -80.82 -37.42 -6.27
CA THR A 451 -81.59 -37.86 -7.46
C THR A 451 -82.97 -38.45 -7.16
N CYS A 452 -83.25 -38.83 -5.91
CA CYS A 452 -84.59 -39.20 -5.43
C CYS A 452 -84.72 -38.78 -3.95
N GLY A 453 -85.84 -38.15 -3.55
CA GLY A 453 -86.02 -37.52 -2.23
C GLY A 453 -85.61 -36.03 -2.15
N MET A 454 -85.54 -35.49 -0.93
CA MET A 454 -85.26 -34.06 -0.65
C MET A 454 -83.75 -33.77 -0.72
N GLY A 455 -83.34 -32.72 -1.44
CA GLY A 455 -81.98 -32.17 -1.48
C GLY A 455 -81.96 -30.65 -1.28
N VAL A 456 -80.81 -30.03 -1.50
CA VAL A 456 -80.65 -28.55 -1.46
C VAL A 456 -79.82 -28.03 -2.64
N ILE A 457 -80.05 -26.78 -3.01
CA ILE A 457 -79.34 -25.98 -4.02
C ILE A 457 -78.74 -24.73 -3.37
N THR A 458 -77.55 -24.29 -3.79
CA THR A 458 -76.84 -23.15 -3.16
C THR A 458 -76.31 -22.16 -4.20
N ARG A 459 -76.29 -20.86 -3.87
CA ARG A 459 -75.66 -19.77 -4.65
C ARG A 459 -74.92 -18.76 -3.77
N ILE A 460 -73.96 -18.02 -4.32
CA ILE A 460 -73.06 -17.10 -3.58
C ILE A 460 -72.88 -15.74 -4.28
N ARG A 461 -72.52 -14.69 -3.53
CA ARG A 461 -72.13 -13.33 -4.01
C ARG A 461 -71.01 -12.73 -3.12
N LEU A 462 -70.22 -11.81 -3.65
CA LEU A 462 -69.02 -11.25 -3.01
C LEU A 462 -69.11 -9.71 -2.87
N CYS A 463 -68.54 -9.13 -1.81
CA CYS A 463 -68.57 -7.68 -1.56
C CYS A 463 -67.45 -6.98 -2.36
N ASN A 464 -67.61 -6.84 -3.67
CA ASN A 464 -66.56 -6.34 -4.54
C ASN A 464 -67.05 -5.55 -5.76
N SER A 465 -68.27 -5.00 -5.72
CA SER A 465 -68.85 -4.22 -6.82
C SER A 465 -69.58 -2.97 -6.31
N PRO A 466 -68.86 -1.89 -5.95
CA PRO A 466 -67.40 -1.77 -5.88
C PRO A 466 -66.84 -2.19 -4.50
N THR A 467 -65.54 -2.45 -4.38
CA THR A 467 -64.87 -2.70 -3.09
C THR A 467 -64.77 -1.39 -2.29
N PRO A 468 -64.98 -1.37 -0.96
CA PRO A 468 -64.85 -0.15 -0.16
C PRO A 468 -63.41 0.38 -0.19
N GLN A 469 -63.24 1.69 -0.39
CA GLN A 469 -61.93 2.37 -0.44
C GLN A 469 -61.96 3.70 0.35
N MET A 470 -60.80 4.13 0.86
CA MET A 470 -60.61 5.36 1.66
C MET A 470 -61.55 5.47 2.88
N GLY A 471 -61.66 4.38 3.66
CA GLY A 471 -62.46 4.34 4.89
C GLY A 471 -63.98 4.24 4.67
N GLY A 472 -64.41 3.82 3.47
CA GLY A 472 -65.81 3.50 3.15
C GLY A 472 -66.31 2.26 3.89
N LYS A 473 -67.64 2.15 4.06
CA LYS A 473 -68.29 1.08 4.85
C LYS A 473 -68.31 -0.25 4.10
N ASP A 474 -68.18 -1.34 4.85
CA ASP A 474 -68.25 -2.72 4.31
C ASP A 474 -69.69 -3.14 3.95
N CYS A 475 -69.85 -4.14 3.06
CA CYS A 475 -71.18 -4.55 2.58
C CYS A 475 -71.98 -5.27 3.67
N GLN A 476 -73.22 -4.86 3.93
CA GLN A 476 -74.09 -5.54 4.89
C GLN A 476 -74.97 -6.62 4.24
N GLY A 477 -74.97 -7.83 4.80
CA GLY A 477 -75.77 -9.00 4.38
C GLY A 477 -74.97 -10.30 4.23
N GLU A 478 -75.61 -11.45 3.98
CA GLU A 478 -74.91 -12.72 3.78
C GLU A 478 -74.46 -12.94 2.32
N GLY A 479 -73.24 -13.44 2.14
CA GLY A 479 -72.61 -13.75 0.85
C GLY A 479 -72.92 -15.16 0.29
N ARG A 480 -73.69 -15.98 1.00
CA ARG A 480 -74.09 -17.34 0.58
C ARG A 480 -75.56 -17.58 0.93
N LYS A 481 -76.32 -18.17 0.00
CA LYS A 481 -77.73 -18.53 0.20
C LYS A 481 -77.99 -19.96 -0.26
N THR A 482 -78.65 -20.77 0.57
CA THR A 482 -79.00 -22.18 0.30
C THR A 482 -80.52 -22.38 0.40
N GLU A 483 -81.12 -23.10 -0.55
CA GLU A 483 -82.56 -23.40 -0.63
C GLU A 483 -82.80 -24.90 -0.92
N PRO A 484 -83.91 -25.51 -0.47
CA PRO A 484 -84.22 -26.92 -0.69
C PRO A 484 -84.79 -27.23 -2.10
N CYS A 485 -84.51 -28.43 -2.61
CA CYS A 485 -85.05 -29.00 -3.85
C CYS A 485 -85.61 -30.42 -3.57
N ASN A 486 -86.55 -30.93 -4.37
CA ASN A 486 -87.28 -32.15 -4.00
C ASN A 486 -87.55 -33.07 -5.21
N MET A 487 -87.07 -34.32 -5.16
CA MET A 487 -87.23 -35.39 -6.18
C MET A 487 -88.09 -36.56 -5.63
N ALA A 488 -88.59 -37.45 -6.49
CA ALA A 488 -89.52 -38.54 -6.10
C ALA A 488 -88.90 -39.63 -5.15
N PRO A 489 -89.66 -40.43 -4.37
CA PRO A 489 -89.12 -41.34 -3.33
C PRO A 489 -88.79 -42.80 -3.78
N CYS A 490 -87.82 -43.49 -3.16
CA CYS A 490 -87.20 -44.77 -3.61
C CYS A 490 -87.37 -46.01 -2.67
N PRO A 491 -87.84 -47.22 -3.10
CA PRO A 491 -88.21 -48.36 -2.20
C PRO A 491 -87.15 -49.35 -1.67
N ILE A 492 -87.28 -49.84 -0.40
CA ILE A 492 -86.20 -50.53 0.39
C ILE A 492 -86.71 -51.62 1.41
N ASN A 493 -86.09 -52.82 1.44
CA ASN A 493 -86.29 -53.94 2.41
C ASN A 493 -85.32 -53.91 3.61
N GLY A 494 -85.58 -54.61 4.73
CA GLY A 494 -84.75 -54.57 5.94
C GLY A 494 -83.68 -55.67 6.11
N GLY A 495 -82.49 -55.32 6.60
CA GLY A 495 -81.39 -56.23 6.94
C GLY A 495 -80.45 -55.67 8.03
N TRP A 496 -79.71 -56.53 8.73
CA TRP A 496 -78.77 -56.09 9.78
C TRP A 496 -77.57 -55.38 9.19
N GLY A 497 -77.25 -54.21 9.73
CA GLY A 497 -75.99 -53.53 9.46
C GLY A 497 -74.80 -54.28 10.06
N PRO A 498 -73.60 -54.11 9.48
CA PRO A 498 -72.37 -54.56 10.12
C PRO A 498 -72.27 -53.90 11.50
N TRP A 499 -71.63 -54.59 12.45
CA TRP A 499 -71.21 -53.94 13.67
C TRP A 499 -70.41 -52.70 13.32
N SER A 500 -70.64 -51.60 14.03
CA SER A 500 -69.73 -50.48 13.99
C SER A 500 -68.33 -50.98 14.33
N PRO A 501 -67.27 -50.37 13.78
CA PRO A 501 -65.95 -50.48 14.36
C PRO A 501 -66.01 -50.19 15.86
N TRP A 502 -65.07 -50.74 16.62
CA TRP A 502 -64.88 -50.28 17.99
C TRP A 502 -64.61 -48.76 17.95
N ASP A 503 -65.33 -47.99 18.76
CA ASP A 503 -65.12 -46.56 18.90
C ASP A 503 -63.65 -46.29 19.30
N SER A 504 -63.14 -45.12 18.95
CA SER A 504 -61.84 -44.63 19.45
C SER A 504 -61.80 -44.80 20.97
N CYS A 505 -60.65 -45.22 21.51
CA CYS A 505 -60.50 -45.29 22.95
C CYS A 505 -60.84 -43.92 23.54
N SER A 506 -61.67 -43.88 24.59
CA SER A 506 -62.17 -42.62 25.15
C SER A 506 -61.05 -41.65 25.57
N VAL A 507 -59.83 -42.17 25.78
CA VAL A 507 -58.62 -41.41 26.09
C VAL A 507 -57.41 -42.00 25.35
N THR A 508 -56.41 -41.17 25.05
CA THR A 508 -55.17 -41.57 24.37
C THR A 508 -54.11 -42.15 25.33
N CYS A 509 -54.30 -42.03 26.65
CA CYS A 509 -53.47 -42.52 27.75
C CYS A 509 -54.30 -42.52 29.06
N GLY A 510 -53.92 -43.23 30.11
CA GLY A 510 -54.56 -43.25 31.43
C GLY A 510 -55.75 -44.21 31.59
N GLY A 511 -56.05 -45.04 30.59
CA GLY A 511 -57.10 -46.07 30.61
C GLY A 511 -58.47 -45.59 30.12
N GLY A 512 -58.96 -46.15 29.01
CA GLY A 512 -60.25 -45.83 28.39
C GLY A 512 -61.09 -47.05 27.98
N LEU A 513 -62.32 -46.79 27.52
CA LEU A 513 -63.29 -47.80 27.08
C LEU A 513 -63.66 -47.60 25.60
N GLN A 514 -63.86 -48.71 24.86
CA GLN A 514 -64.40 -48.71 23.49
C GLN A 514 -65.74 -49.43 23.45
N GLY A 515 -66.75 -48.80 22.86
CA GLY A 515 -68.04 -49.39 22.54
C GLY A 515 -68.15 -49.75 21.06
N ARG A 516 -69.08 -50.64 20.72
CA ARG A 516 -69.58 -50.80 19.34
C ARG A 516 -71.04 -51.20 19.34
N HIS A 517 -71.75 -50.87 18.26
CA HIS A 517 -73.20 -51.10 18.13
C HIS A 517 -73.55 -51.60 16.73
N ARG A 518 -74.67 -52.31 16.57
CA ARG A 518 -75.22 -52.68 15.25
C ARG A 518 -76.70 -52.32 15.19
N LEU A 519 -77.15 -51.88 14.01
CA LEU A 519 -78.50 -51.39 13.77
C LEU A 519 -79.17 -52.24 12.68
N CYS A 520 -80.49 -52.46 12.78
CA CYS A 520 -81.29 -53.08 11.69
C CYS A 520 -81.52 -52.02 10.62
N ASN A 521 -80.45 -51.70 9.88
CA ASN A 521 -80.41 -50.58 8.94
C ASN A 521 -79.64 -50.84 7.64
N SER A 522 -79.27 -52.09 7.35
CA SER A 522 -78.70 -52.50 6.07
C SER A 522 -79.57 -53.53 5.36
N PRO A 523 -80.70 -53.12 4.77
CA PRO A 523 -81.28 -51.77 4.83
C PRO A 523 -82.35 -51.60 5.95
N VAL A 524 -83.01 -50.44 6.09
CA VAL A 524 -84.21 -50.26 6.94
C VAL A 524 -85.44 -50.44 6.05
N PRO A 525 -86.46 -51.22 6.43
CA PRO A 525 -87.63 -51.42 5.57
C PRO A 525 -88.50 -50.17 5.43
N LYS A 526 -88.57 -49.59 4.22
CA LYS A 526 -89.47 -48.48 3.86
C LYS A 526 -89.88 -48.52 2.39
N TYR A 527 -91.03 -47.91 2.09
CA TYR A 527 -91.74 -47.99 0.81
C TYR A 527 -92.17 -49.42 0.41
N GLY A 528 -92.51 -50.26 1.42
CA GLY A 528 -93.10 -51.60 1.25
C GLY A 528 -92.23 -52.81 1.63
N GLY A 529 -91.09 -52.65 2.32
CA GLY A 529 -90.18 -53.77 2.67
C GLY A 529 -90.29 -54.38 4.10
N LYS A 530 -89.54 -55.46 4.41
CA LYS A 530 -89.63 -56.32 5.66
C LYS A 530 -88.53 -56.10 6.76
N GLU A 531 -88.74 -56.38 8.06
CA GLU A 531 -87.82 -56.11 9.24
C GLU A 531 -86.78 -57.20 9.66
N CYS A 532 -85.80 -56.90 10.57
CA CYS A 532 -84.65 -57.75 11.04
C CYS A 532 -84.67 -58.23 12.54
N ILE A 533 -83.99 -59.35 12.91
CA ILE A 533 -84.07 -60.04 14.25
C ILE A 533 -82.67 -60.31 14.95
N GLY A 534 -82.38 -59.81 16.19
CA GLY A 534 -81.10 -59.94 16.99
C GLY A 534 -80.69 -58.75 17.97
N ASP A 535 -79.67 -58.91 18.86
CA ASP A 535 -79.19 -57.90 19.89
C ASP A 535 -78.24 -56.78 19.38
N THR A 536 -78.18 -55.59 20.00
CA THR A 536 -77.69 -54.32 19.38
C THR A 536 -76.39 -53.63 19.90
N LYS A 537 -75.72 -54.02 21.01
CA LYS A 537 -74.50 -53.33 21.54
C LYS A 537 -73.42 -54.25 22.19
N GLY A 538 -72.14 -53.85 22.21
CA GLY A 538 -71.02 -54.51 22.93
C GLY A 538 -69.84 -53.58 23.33
N THR A 539 -69.03 -53.92 24.36
CA THR A 539 -68.02 -53.02 25.02
C THR A 539 -66.69 -53.72 25.42
N ARG A 540 -65.52 -53.03 25.42
CA ARG A 540 -64.18 -53.51 25.92
C ARG A 540 -63.22 -52.38 26.41
N LEU A 541 -62.13 -52.69 27.14
CA LEU A 541 -61.10 -51.74 27.65
C LEU A 541 -59.89 -51.50 26.70
N CYS A 542 -59.23 -50.33 26.78
CA CYS A 542 -58.08 -49.88 25.96
C CYS A 542 -57.19 -48.79 26.63
N ASN A 543 -55.98 -48.54 26.09
CA ASN A 543 -54.99 -47.47 26.42
C ASN A 543 -54.60 -47.26 27.90
N SER A 544 -54.07 -48.27 28.58
CA SER A 544 -53.72 -48.26 30.02
C SER A 544 -52.34 -47.69 30.40
N GLN A 545 -51.78 -46.75 29.62
CA GLN A 545 -50.43 -46.16 29.85
C GLN A 545 -50.56 -44.68 30.23
N ASP A 546 -49.82 -44.11 31.19
CA ASP A 546 -49.93 -42.69 31.60
C ASP A 546 -49.35 -41.69 30.57
N CYS A 547 -49.81 -40.42 30.58
CA CYS A 547 -49.42 -39.37 29.60
C CYS A 547 -48.27 -38.43 30.07
N PRO A 548 -47.36 -37.98 29.18
CA PRO A 548 -46.32 -37.00 29.50
C PRO A 548 -46.76 -35.52 29.36
N ILE A 549 -46.19 -34.62 30.18
CA ILE A 549 -46.40 -33.16 30.21
C ILE A 549 -45.14 -32.45 29.68
N ASP A 550 -45.27 -31.45 28.78
CA ASP A 550 -44.16 -30.63 28.25
C ASP A 550 -44.23 -29.19 28.80
N GLY A 551 -43.24 -28.80 29.61
CA GLY A 551 -43.14 -27.52 30.33
C GLY A 551 -42.61 -26.34 29.51
N CYS A 552 -42.03 -26.54 28.32
CA CYS A 552 -41.45 -25.45 27.52
C CYS A 552 -42.47 -24.62 26.72
N LEU A 553 -43.72 -25.08 26.64
CA LEU A 553 -44.84 -24.38 25.96
C LEU A 553 -45.21 -23.03 26.58
N SER A 554 -44.72 -22.73 27.79
CA SER A 554 -44.96 -21.47 28.50
C SER A 554 -43.94 -20.35 28.19
N ASN A 555 -42.98 -20.61 27.29
CA ASN A 555 -41.82 -19.73 26.99
C ASN A 555 -41.13 -19.15 28.24
N PRO A 556 -40.68 -20.00 29.18
CA PRO A 556 -40.15 -19.53 30.46
C PRO A 556 -38.68 -19.08 30.40
N CYS A 557 -38.02 -19.22 29.24
CA CYS A 557 -36.62 -18.83 29.01
C CYS A 557 -36.53 -17.48 28.29
N PHE A 558 -35.39 -16.80 28.44
CA PHE A 558 -35.10 -15.54 27.74
C PHE A 558 -35.20 -15.71 26.21
N ALA A 559 -35.63 -14.67 25.50
CA ALA A 559 -35.85 -14.74 24.05
C ALA A 559 -34.53 -15.09 23.31
N GLY A 560 -34.52 -16.25 22.65
CA GLY A 560 -33.33 -16.80 21.98
C GLY A 560 -32.60 -17.91 22.74
N SER A 561 -32.88 -18.10 24.04
CA SER A 561 -32.33 -19.22 24.83
C SER A 561 -33.10 -20.52 24.60
N LYS A 562 -32.37 -21.64 24.45
CA LYS A 562 -32.95 -22.97 24.20
C LYS A 562 -33.67 -23.51 25.43
N CYS A 563 -34.99 -23.70 25.37
CA CYS A 563 -35.74 -24.38 26.43
C CYS A 563 -35.74 -25.90 26.22
N THR A 564 -35.39 -26.67 27.26
CA THR A 564 -35.48 -28.14 27.26
C THR A 564 -36.51 -28.59 28.29
N SER A 565 -37.56 -29.29 27.85
CA SER A 565 -38.57 -29.85 28.75
C SER A 565 -38.28 -31.32 29.06
N PHE A 566 -38.58 -31.73 30.28
CA PHE A 566 -38.47 -33.10 30.75
C PHE A 566 -39.84 -33.77 30.86
N PRO A 567 -39.92 -35.12 30.85
CA PRO A 567 -41.17 -35.86 30.86
C PRO A 567 -42.03 -35.68 32.13
N ASP A 568 -41.45 -35.14 33.20
CA ASP A 568 -42.13 -34.79 34.45
C ASP A 568 -42.78 -33.39 34.42
N GLY A 569 -42.72 -32.68 33.27
CA GLY A 569 -43.24 -31.33 33.09
C GLY A 569 -42.31 -30.22 33.58
N SER A 570 -41.12 -30.56 34.13
CA SER A 570 -40.10 -29.57 34.46
C SER A 570 -39.36 -29.10 33.20
N TRP A 571 -38.77 -27.90 33.25
CA TRP A 571 -38.05 -27.31 32.13
C TRP A 571 -36.74 -26.69 32.59
N LYS A 572 -35.76 -26.63 31.69
CA LYS A 572 -34.46 -26.00 31.91
C LYS A 572 -34.11 -25.11 30.73
N CYS A 573 -33.72 -23.88 31.02
CA CYS A 573 -33.16 -22.97 30.02
C CYS A 573 -31.69 -23.29 29.77
N GLY A 574 -31.32 -23.28 28.50
CA GLY A 574 -29.94 -23.27 28.05
C GLY A 574 -29.28 -21.92 28.29
N GLU A 575 -28.13 -21.72 27.67
CA GLU A 575 -27.34 -20.49 27.82
C GLU A 575 -28.05 -19.26 27.22
N CYS A 576 -27.63 -18.08 27.67
CA CYS A 576 -28.08 -16.82 27.10
C CYS A 576 -27.63 -16.68 25.63
N PRO A 577 -28.39 -15.95 24.78
CA PRO A 577 -27.96 -15.68 23.42
C PRO A 577 -26.62 -14.91 23.39
N LEU A 578 -25.87 -15.03 22.29
CA LEU A 578 -24.61 -14.28 22.09
C LEU A 578 -24.82 -12.77 22.29
N GLY A 579 -23.93 -12.14 23.06
CA GLY A 579 -24.05 -10.75 23.53
C GLY A 579 -24.75 -10.60 24.88
N TYR A 580 -25.23 -11.69 25.49
CA TYR A 580 -25.83 -11.66 26.82
C TYR A 580 -25.20 -12.68 27.78
N THR A 581 -25.14 -12.32 29.06
CA THR A 581 -24.71 -13.20 30.16
C THR A 581 -25.83 -13.41 31.16
N GLY A 582 -25.87 -14.57 31.82
CA GLY A 582 -26.90 -14.91 32.80
C GLY A 582 -27.24 -16.38 32.86
N ASN A 583 -28.39 -16.70 33.46
CA ASN A 583 -28.81 -18.07 33.74
C ASN A 583 -29.83 -18.65 32.73
N GLY A 584 -29.96 -18.02 31.56
CA GLY A 584 -30.89 -18.44 30.50
C GLY A 584 -32.36 -18.05 30.73
N ILE A 585 -32.70 -17.61 31.94
CA ILE A 585 -34.01 -17.06 32.31
C ILE A 585 -33.91 -15.53 32.36
N ASN A 586 -32.90 -15.02 33.08
CA ASN A 586 -32.54 -13.62 33.14
C ASN A 586 -31.18 -13.45 32.45
N CYS A 587 -31.22 -12.84 31.26
CA CYS A 587 -30.03 -12.52 30.49
C CYS A 587 -29.84 -11.00 30.46
N GLN A 588 -28.62 -10.54 30.72
CA GLN A 588 -28.20 -9.14 30.70
C GLN A 588 -27.16 -8.93 29.61
N ASP A 589 -27.19 -7.76 28.99
CA ASP A 589 -26.26 -7.37 27.95
C ASP A 589 -24.81 -7.42 28.47
N ILE A 590 -23.90 -7.97 27.68
CA ILE A 590 -22.47 -7.97 27.99
C ILE A 590 -21.92 -6.64 27.49
N ASP A 591 -21.18 -5.93 28.34
CA ASP A 591 -20.41 -4.77 27.91
C ASP A 591 -19.08 -5.25 27.33
N GLU A 592 -19.04 -5.58 26.03
CA GLU A 592 -17.83 -6.13 25.43
C GLU A 592 -16.68 -5.12 25.43
N CYS A 593 -16.97 -3.82 25.37
CA CYS A 593 -15.97 -2.75 25.44
C CYS A 593 -15.21 -2.71 26.77
N LYS A 594 -15.88 -3.02 27.89
CA LYS A 594 -15.21 -3.19 29.20
C LYS A 594 -14.55 -4.55 29.35
N THR A 595 -15.14 -5.58 28.76
CA THR A 595 -14.68 -6.97 28.93
C THR A 595 -13.43 -7.26 28.09
N VAL A 596 -13.28 -6.60 26.94
CA VAL A 596 -12.15 -6.72 26.01
C VAL A 596 -11.63 -5.30 25.71
N PRO A 597 -10.73 -4.76 26.56
CA PRO A 597 -10.29 -3.37 26.46
C PRO A 597 -9.42 -3.05 25.24
N ASP A 598 -8.96 -4.07 24.51
CA ASP A 598 -8.20 -3.96 23.27
C ASP A 598 -9.00 -4.39 22.03
N ALA A 599 -10.33 -4.41 22.14
CA ALA A 599 -11.22 -4.72 21.02
C ALA A 599 -11.19 -3.63 19.94
N CYS A 600 -11.11 -2.35 20.35
CA CYS A 600 -11.07 -1.20 19.45
C CYS A 600 -9.78 -0.39 19.64
N PHE A 601 -9.45 0.43 18.66
CA PHE A 601 -8.23 1.25 18.71
C PHE A 601 -8.30 2.25 19.87
N THR A 602 -7.16 2.44 20.53
CA THR A 602 -7.02 3.39 21.64
C THR A 602 -6.11 4.52 21.17
N LEU A 603 -6.61 5.75 21.19
CA LEU A 603 -5.85 6.96 20.87
C LEU A 603 -5.72 7.79 22.15
N ASN A 604 -4.50 8.17 22.53
CA ASN A 604 -4.20 8.98 23.73
C ASN A 604 -4.87 8.45 25.01
N GLY A 605 -4.88 7.12 25.18
CA GLY A 605 -5.49 6.45 26.34
C GLY A 605 -7.03 6.33 26.30
N VAL A 606 -7.71 6.85 25.27
CA VAL A 606 -9.17 6.76 25.11
C VAL A 606 -9.55 5.55 24.26
N HIS A 607 -10.25 4.58 24.85
CA HIS A 607 -10.73 3.38 24.17
C HIS A 607 -11.97 3.72 23.29
N ARG A 608 -11.84 3.59 21.96
CA ARG A 608 -12.86 4.00 20.98
C ARG A 608 -13.90 2.91 20.69
N CYS A 609 -14.52 2.38 21.74
CA CYS A 609 -15.52 1.29 21.65
C CYS A 609 -16.89 1.74 22.18
N GLU A 610 -17.95 1.48 21.42
CA GLU A 610 -19.34 1.71 21.82
C GLU A 610 -20.06 0.38 22.11
N ASN A 611 -20.57 0.24 23.33
CA ASN A 611 -21.39 -0.92 23.70
C ASN A 611 -22.83 -0.77 23.15
N THR A 612 -23.37 -1.83 22.58
CA THR A 612 -24.70 -1.90 21.97
C THR A 612 -25.53 -3.02 22.59
N ASN A 613 -26.86 -2.98 22.47
CA ASN A 613 -27.72 -4.05 23.02
C ASN A 613 -28.45 -4.78 21.89
N PRO A 614 -27.97 -5.95 21.41
CA PRO A 614 -26.76 -6.67 21.84
C PRO A 614 -25.50 -6.40 21.00
N GLY A 615 -24.34 -6.41 21.67
CA GLY A 615 -23.00 -6.48 21.06
C GLY A 615 -22.17 -5.21 21.22
N TYR A 616 -21.16 -5.02 20.39
CA TYR A 616 -20.34 -3.81 20.38
C TYR A 616 -20.07 -3.30 18.96
N ASN A 617 -19.70 -2.04 18.86
CA ASN A 617 -19.23 -1.40 17.65
C ASN A 617 -17.97 -0.58 17.94
N CYS A 618 -16.91 -0.78 17.17
CA CYS A 618 -15.79 0.14 17.20
C CYS A 618 -16.14 1.42 16.45
N LEU A 619 -15.63 2.56 16.92
CA LEU A 619 -15.65 3.79 16.12
C LEU A 619 -14.73 3.64 14.89
N PRO A 620 -14.92 4.43 13.82
CA PRO A 620 -13.96 4.45 12.73
C PRO A 620 -12.58 4.85 13.24
N CYS A 621 -11.53 4.42 12.53
CA CYS A 621 -10.17 4.88 12.82
C CYS A 621 -10.14 6.41 12.82
N PRO A 622 -9.37 7.01 13.75
CA PRO A 622 -9.25 8.47 13.85
C PRO A 622 -8.68 9.08 12.55
N PRO A 623 -8.80 10.40 12.35
CA PRO A 623 -8.09 11.12 11.29
C PRO A 623 -6.62 10.68 11.21
N ARG A 624 -6.04 10.69 10.01
CA ARG A 624 -4.65 10.24 9.72
C ARG A 624 -4.37 8.74 9.89
N TYR A 625 -5.34 7.95 10.37
CA TYR A 625 -5.26 6.49 10.40
C TYR A 625 -6.28 5.83 9.46
N SER A 626 -5.97 4.62 9.02
CA SER A 626 -6.84 3.79 8.20
C SER A 626 -6.89 2.35 8.71
N GLY A 627 -8.07 1.74 8.64
CA GLY A 627 -8.25 0.38 9.15
C GLY A 627 -9.70 -0.09 9.09
N PRO A 628 -9.95 -1.38 9.33
CA PRO A 628 -11.30 -1.90 9.46
C PRO A 628 -12.03 -1.28 10.65
N GLN A 629 -13.37 -1.30 10.61
CA GLN A 629 -14.24 -0.91 11.72
C GLN A 629 -15.00 -2.16 12.21
N PRO A 630 -14.44 -2.91 13.17
CA PRO A 630 -15.07 -4.12 13.67
C PRO A 630 -16.37 -3.85 14.43
N PHE A 631 -17.32 -4.78 14.27
CA PHE A 631 -18.52 -4.87 15.08
C PHE A 631 -18.80 -6.35 15.36
N GLY A 632 -19.49 -6.65 16.45
CA GLY A 632 -19.73 -8.03 16.84
C GLY A 632 -20.71 -8.18 17.98
N ARG A 633 -21.03 -9.43 18.32
CA ARG A 633 -21.90 -9.79 19.45
C ARG A 633 -21.21 -10.84 20.31
N GLY A 634 -21.00 -10.52 21.57
CA GLY A 634 -20.31 -11.36 22.54
C GLY A 634 -18.79 -11.15 22.56
N SER A 635 -18.21 -11.41 23.73
CA SER A 635 -16.78 -11.18 24.01
C SER A 635 -15.84 -12.01 23.13
N GLU A 636 -16.24 -13.20 22.69
CA GLU A 636 -15.41 -14.02 21.79
C GLU A 636 -15.19 -13.36 20.43
N GLN A 637 -16.22 -12.69 19.88
CA GLN A 637 -16.09 -11.93 18.65
C GLN A 637 -15.28 -10.65 18.86
N ALA A 638 -15.33 -10.04 20.05
CA ALA A 638 -14.50 -8.90 20.42
C ALA A 638 -13.00 -9.27 20.52
N VAL A 639 -12.68 -10.47 21.03
CA VAL A 639 -11.28 -10.96 21.07
C VAL A 639 -10.76 -11.32 19.68
N ALA A 640 -11.62 -11.88 18.81
CA ALA A 640 -11.21 -12.34 17.49
C ALA A 640 -11.09 -11.20 16.45
N ASN A 641 -11.94 -10.18 16.53
CA ASN A 641 -12.04 -9.12 15.53
C ASN A 641 -11.55 -7.77 16.10
N LYS A 642 -10.28 -7.70 16.49
CA LYS A 642 -9.69 -6.47 17.01
C LYS A 642 -9.50 -5.42 15.92
N GLN A 643 -9.74 -4.17 16.26
CA GLN A 643 -9.48 -3.06 15.37
C GLN A 643 -7.98 -2.79 15.27
N VAL A 644 -7.48 -2.69 14.04
CA VAL A 644 -6.11 -2.28 13.76
C VAL A 644 -6.18 -1.04 12.89
N CYS A 645 -5.76 0.10 13.44
CA CYS A 645 -5.64 1.35 12.69
C CYS A 645 -4.16 1.57 12.38
N ALA A 646 -3.82 1.58 11.09
CA ALA A 646 -2.48 1.88 10.61
C ALA A 646 -2.38 3.36 10.21
N PRO A 647 -1.24 4.04 10.43
CA PRO A 647 -0.99 5.36 9.88
C PRO A 647 -1.25 5.38 8.37
N ARG A 648 -2.02 6.35 7.91
CA ARG A 648 -2.24 6.56 6.48
C ARG A 648 -0.94 7.12 5.89
N ASN A 649 -0.54 6.64 4.71
CA ASN A 649 0.59 7.22 4.00
C ASN A 649 0.24 7.29 2.51
N PRO A 650 -0.26 8.45 2.04
CA PRO A 650 -0.74 8.57 0.66
C PRO A 650 0.31 8.22 -0.40
N CYS A 651 1.60 8.41 -0.10
CA CYS A 651 2.71 8.07 -0.99
C CYS A 651 2.92 6.56 -1.10
N GLN A 652 2.90 5.83 0.03
CA GLN A 652 3.04 4.36 0.02
C GLN A 652 1.76 3.65 -0.42
N ASP A 653 0.60 4.20 -0.06
CA ASP A 653 -0.72 3.66 -0.40
C ASP A 653 -1.07 3.87 -1.88
N GLY A 654 -0.30 4.71 -2.61
CA GLY A 654 -0.57 5.06 -4.01
C GLY A 654 -1.87 5.85 -4.20
N THR A 655 -2.35 6.52 -3.14
CA THR A 655 -3.60 7.31 -3.16
C THR A 655 -3.36 8.80 -3.38
N HIS A 656 -2.10 9.22 -3.57
CA HIS A 656 -1.71 10.60 -3.84
C HIS A 656 -2.15 11.11 -5.22
N GLY A 657 -2.33 12.43 -5.33
CA GLY A 657 -2.72 13.11 -6.57
C GLY A 657 -1.55 13.65 -7.42
N CYS A 658 -0.31 13.30 -7.09
CA CYS A 658 0.88 13.83 -7.77
C CYS A 658 0.97 13.44 -9.25
N ASN A 659 1.65 14.27 -10.04
CA ASN A 659 1.96 13.96 -11.43
C ASN A 659 2.82 12.69 -11.54
N LYS A 660 2.71 11.96 -12.66
CA LYS A 660 3.63 10.83 -12.96
C LYS A 660 5.11 11.27 -13.01
N ARG A 661 5.35 12.53 -13.37
CA ARG A 661 6.65 13.20 -13.44
C ARG A 661 7.04 13.86 -12.11
N ALA A 662 6.27 13.63 -11.03
CA ALA A 662 6.56 14.11 -9.69
C ALA A 662 6.83 12.94 -8.74
N ASN A 663 7.52 13.24 -7.66
CA ASN A 663 7.66 12.40 -6.48
C ASN A 663 6.58 12.80 -5.46
N CYS A 664 6.06 11.80 -4.76
CA CYS A 664 5.24 12.02 -3.58
C CYS A 664 6.18 12.01 -2.37
N ILE A 665 6.21 13.11 -1.64
CA ILE A 665 7.06 13.29 -0.45
C ILE A 665 6.14 13.26 0.76
N TYR A 666 6.34 12.27 1.63
CA TYR A 666 5.61 12.14 2.87
C TYR A 666 6.21 13.09 3.91
N LEU A 667 5.37 13.95 4.51
CA LEU A 667 5.81 14.97 5.48
C LEU A 667 5.65 14.51 6.93
N GLY A 668 5.04 13.34 7.16
CA GLY A 668 4.78 12.83 8.50
C GLY A 668 3.29 12.62 8.74
N ILE A 669 2.96 11.92 9.83
CA ILE A 669 1.56 11.65 10.18
C ILE A 669 0.91 12.89 10.78
N PHE A 670 1.65 13.62 11.61
CA PHE A 670 1.20 14.81 12.33
C PHE A 670 1.40 16.12 11.55
N SER A 671 2.10 16.09 10.40
CA SER A 671 2.12 17.23 9.49
C SER A 671 0.73 17.43 8.87
N ASP A 672 0.27 18.66 8.83
CA ASP A 672 -1.10 18.96 8.41
C ASP A 672 -1.44 18.57 6.99
N ILE A 673 -0.44 18.68 6.12
CA ILE A 673 -0.48 18.09 4.80
C ILE A 673 0.43 16.87 4.83
N MET A 674 -0.15 15.67 4.96
CA MET A 674 0.62 14.41 5.08
C MET A 674 1.62 14.16 3.95
N PHE A 675 1.39 14.76 2.78
CA PHE A 675 2.30 14.65 1.65
C PHE A 675 2.25 15.87 0.74
N ARG A 676 3.39 16.22 0.14
CA ARG A 676 3.47 17.15 -0.99
C ARG A 676 3.95 16.47 -2.25
N CYS A 677 3.71 17.12 -3.39
CA CYS A 677 4.16 16.65 -4.69
C CYS A 677 5.28 17.56 -5.17
N GLU A 678 6.40 16.99 -5.58
CA GLU A 678 7.54 17.73 -6.14
C GLU A 678 7.90 17.16 -7.50
N CYS A 679 8.10 18.00 -8.51
CA CYS A 679 8.51 17.53 -9.83
C CYS A 679 9.90 16.85 -9.76
N LYS A 680 10.08 15.76 -10.52
CA LYS A 680 11.35 15.04 -10.58
C LYS A 680 12.41 15.88 -11.30
N PRO A 681 13.72 15.69 -11.04
CA PRO A 681 14.78 16.36 -11.80
C PRO A 681 14.57 16.28 -13.32
N GLY A 682 14.72 17.42 -13.98
CA GLY A 682 14.42 17.62 -15.39
C GLY A 682 12.98 18.03 -15.70
N TYR A 683 12.21 18.35 -14.65
CA TYR A 683 10.85 18.85 -14.74
C TYR A 683 10.58 19.90 -13.65
N ALA A 684 9.83 20.94 -14.01
CA ALA A 684 9.41 22.02 -13.11
C ALA A 684 7.89 22.16 -13.05
N GLY A 685 7.35 22.68 -11.94
CA GLY A 685 5.92 22.84 -11.73
C GLY A 685 5.49 22.68 -10.28
N ASN A 686 4.17 22.68 -10.05
CA ASN A 686 3.59 22.55 -8.70
C ASN A 686 3.44 21.08 -8.22
N GLY A 687 4.18 20.14 -8.83
CA GLY A 687 4.12 18.71 -8.52
C GLY A 687 2.87 17.96 -9.00
N HIS A 688 1.73 18.64 -9.15
CA HIS A 688 0.52 18.08 -9.78
C HIS A 688 0.56 18.23 -11.31
N ILE A 689 1.14 19.33 -11.76
CA ILE A 689 1.44 19.63 -13.16
C ILE A 689 2.96 19.86 -13.23
N CYS A 690 3.64 19.11 -14.11
CA CYS A 690 5.08 19.24 -14.32
C CYS A 690 5.38 19.38 -15.81
N GLY A 691 6.06 20.47 -16.16
CA GLY A 691 6.63 20.80 -17.47
C GLY A 691 8.08 20.35 -17.59
N GLU A 692 8.65 20.50 -18.78
CA GLU A 692 10.07 20.21 -19.04
C GLU A 692 10.94 21.35 -18.51
N ASP A 693 12.08 21.00 -17.92
CA ASP A 693 13.06 21.91 -17.31
C ASP A 693 14.47 21.32 -17.64
N PRO A 694 15.12 21.75 -18.73
CA PRO A 694 16.38 21.19 -19.22
C PRO A 694 17.62 21.62 -18.44
N ASP A 695 17.64 22.83 -17.90
CA ASP A 695 18.75 23.45 -17.19
C ASP A 695 18.64 23.33 -15.66
N LEU A 696 17.53 22.76 -15.17
CA LEU A 696 17.33 22.26 -13.81
C LEU A 696 17.24 23.35 -12.74
N ASP A 697 16.87 24.57 -13.12
CA ASP A 697 16.77 25.71 -12.21
C ASP A 697 15.38 25.82 -11.54
N GLY A 698 14.47 24.90 -11.88
CA GLY A 698 13.12 24.84 -11.34
C GLY A 698 12.10 25.65 -12.14
N TRP A 699 12.43 26.25 -13.27
CA TRP A 699 11.48 26.93 -14.14
C TRP A 699 11.23 26.15 -15.45
N PRO A 700 9.97 26.00 -15.88
CA PRO A 700 9.67 25.26 -17.10
C PRO A 700 9.85 26.12 -18.36
N ASN A 701 10.25 25.53 -19.49
CA ASN A 701 10.45 26.25 -20.76
C ASN A 701 9.14 26.74 -21.43
N ALA A 702 8.00 26.52 -20.77
CA ALA A 702 6.69 26.94 -21.22
C ALA A 702 5.77 27.21 -20.04
N ASP A 703 4.87 28.19 -20.19
CA ASP A 703 3.83 28.44 -19.19
C ASP A 703 2.97 27.19 -18.95
N LEU A 704 2.80 26.84 -17.68
CA LEU A 704 1.97 25.73 -17.24
C LEU A 704 0.64 26.26 -16.70
N HIS A 705 -0.45 25.52 -16.94
CA HIS A 705 -1.79 25.85 -16.43
C HIS A 705 -1.96 25.45 -14.96
N CYS A 706 -1.05 25.93 -14.11
CA CYS A 706 -1.20 25.86 -12.67
C CYS A 706 -2.31 26.82 -12.22
N VAL A 707 -2.92 26.56 -11.07
CA VAL A 707 -3.92 27.47 -10.48
C VAL A 707 -3.26 28.85 -10.29
N GLU A 708 -3.98 29.96 -10.54
CA GLU A 708 -3.45 31.34 -10.54
C GLU A 708 -2.67 31.76 -9.26
N ASN A 709 -2.75 30.97 -8.18
CA ASN A 709 -2.06 31.21 -6.90
C ASN A 709 -0.88 30.26 -6.62
N ALA A 710 -0.43 29.42 -7.56
CA ALA A 710 0.83 28.69 -7.40
C ALA A 710 1.98 29.68 -7.61
N THR A 711 2.65 30.07 -6.51
CA THR A 711 3.58 31.20 -6.45
C THR A 711 4.88 31.00 -7.24
N TYR A 712 5.33 29.75 -7.48
CA TYR A 712 6.62 29.46 -8.13
C TYR A 712 6.53 28.29 -9.13
N HIS A 713 7.46 28.25 -10.10
CA HIS A 713 7.73 27.11 -11.01
C HIS A 713 6.70 26.78 -12.11
N CYS A 714 5.75 27.68 -12.40
CA CYS A 714 4.73 27.45 -13.45
C CYS A 714 4.75 28.46 -14.59
N LYS A 715 5.62 29.46 -14.53
CA LYS A 715 5.83 30.43 -15.61
C LYS A 715 6.95 29.98 -16.52
N LYS A 716 6.88 30.42 -17.77
CA LYS A 716 7.95 30.21 -18.72
C LYS A 716 9.25 30.82 -18.17
N ASP A 717 10.28 29.99 -18.15
CA ASP A 717 11.67 30.37 -17.96
C ASP A 717 12.10 31.46 -18.98
N ASN A 718 12.85 32.45 -18.48
CA ASN A 718 13.36 33.61 -19.21
C ASN A 718 14.81 33.42 -19.70
N CYS A 719 15.54 32.41 -19.22
CA CYS A 719 16.82 31.94 -19.74
C CYS A 719 16.87 30.39 -19.91
N PRO A 720 16.11 29.80 -20.86
CA PRO A 720 15.84 28.34 -20.95
C PRO A 720 17.00 27.34 -21.10
N ASP A 721 18.23 27.83 -21.22
CA ASP A 721 19.45 27.05 -21.43
C ASP A 721 20.56 27.43 -20.42
N LEU A 722 20.29 28.33 -19.47
CA LEU A 722 21.25 28.84 -18.49
C LEU A 722 20.57 28.98 -17.12
N PRO A 723 20.99 28.21 -16.10
CA PRO A 723 20.31 28.22 -14.81
C PRO A 723 20.31 29.60 -14.16
N ASN A 724 19.13 30.13 -13.90
CA ASN A 724 18.90 31.41 -13.25
C ASN A 724 17.63 31.35 -12.40
N SER A 725 17.63 30.46 -11.42
CA SER A 725 16.46 30.09 -10.62
C SER A 725 15.72 31.25 -9.94
N GLY A 726 16.36 32.41 -9.79
CA GLY A 726 15.73 33.64 -9.28
C GLY A 726 14.87 34.39 -10.30
N GLN A 727 15.02 34.08 -11.59
CA GLN A 727 14.31 34.68 -12.72
C GLN A 727 14.38 36.21 -12.73
N GLU A 728 15.47 36.77 -12.22
CA GLU A 728 15.69 38.22 -12.28
C GLU A 728 15.65 38.68 -13.75
N ASP A 729 14.93 39.78 -13.96
CA ASP A 729 14.58 40.41 -15.26
C ASP A 729 14.31 41.88 -14.93
N TYR A 730 15.39 42.64 -14.87
CA TYR A 730 15.40 43.98 -14.30
C TYR A 730 14.58 44.96 -15.15
N ASP A 731 14.80 44.97 -16.46
CA ASP A 731 14.08 45.84 -17.40
C ASP A 731 12.70 45.33 -17.85
N LYS A 732 12.39 44.05 -17.58
CA LYS A 732 11.11 43.39 -17.85
C LYS A 732 10.80 43.21 -19.32
N ASP A 733 11.81 43.02 -20.15
CA ASP A 733 11.64 42.71 -21.56
C ASP A 733 11.30 41.22 -21.82
N GLY A 734 11.47 40.37 -20.79
CA GLY A 734 11.18 38.94 -20.78
C GLY A 734 12.38 38.05 -21.12
N ILE A 735 13.56 38.62 -21.26
CA ILE A 735 14.88 37.97 -21.20
C ILE A 735 15.39 38.15 -19.77
N GLY A 736 15.94 37.10 -19.15
CA GLY A 736 16.44 37.21 -17.77
C GLY A 736 17.84 37.79 -17.72
N ASP A 737 18.19 38.46 -16.62
CA ASP A 737 19.49 39.12 -16.40
C ASP A 737 20.69 38.16 -16.57
N ALA A 738 20.48 36.85 -16.38
CA ALA A 738 21.55 35.87 -16.57
C ALA A 738 21.96 35.68 -18.04
N CYS A 739 21.03 35.92 -18.98
CA CYS A 739 21.22 35.66 -20.40
C CYS A 739 20.91 36.88 -21.29
N ASP A 740 20.60 38.03 -20.69
CA ASP A 740 20.59 39.31 -21.38
C ASP A 740 22.02 39.77 -21.69
N HIS A 741 22.15 40.78 -22.53
CA HIS A 741 23.41 41.44 -22.86
C HIS A 741 23.38 42.94 -22.52
N ASP A 742 22.26 43.42 -21.99
CA ASP A 742 21.93 44.82 -21.68
C ASP A 742 20.77 44.82 -20.66
N ASP A 743 21.08 44.46 -19.40
CA ASP A 743 20.12 44.15 -18.32
C ASP A 743 19.17 45.32 -17.95
N ASP A 744 19.53 46.55 -18.31
CA ASP A 744 18.74 47.76 -18.07
C ASP A 744 18.25 48.47 -19.34
N ASN A 745 18.55 47.89 -20.51
CA ASN A 745 18.17 48.34 -21.84
C ASN A 745 18.63 49.79 -22.18
N ASP A 746 19.78 50.22 -21.64
CA ASP A 746 20.35 51.55 -21.85
C ASP A 746 21.19 51.69 -23.14
N ARG A 747 21.47 50.56 -23.80
CA ARG A 747 22.28 50.37 -25.02
C ARG A 747 23.79 50.28 -24.78
N ILE A 748 24.23 50.19 -23.54
CA ILE A 748 25.59 49.82 -23.17
C ILE A 748 25.55 48.35 -22.74
N PRO A 749 26.33 47.47 -23.40
CA PRO A 749 26.35 46.08 -22.97
C PRO A 749 26.95 45.93 -21.56
N ASP A 750 26.43 44.99 -20.77
CA ASP A 750 26.76 44.82 -19.34
C ASP A 750 28.27 44.69 -19.08
N ASP A 751 29.01 44.04 -19.98
CA ASP A 751 30.47 43.86 -19.89
C ASP A 751 31.28 45.17 -19.99
N ARG A 752 30.60 46.26 -20.34
CA ARG A 752 31.15 47.60 -20.52
C ARG A 752 30.33 48.67 -19.79
N ASP A 753 29.29 48.26 -19.09
CA ASP A 753 28.42 49.11 -18.31
C ASP A 753 28.92 49.19 -16.87
N ASN A 754 29.11 50.41 -16.36
CA ASN A 754 29.48 50.63 -14.97
C ASN A 754 28.26 50.67 -14.01
N CYS A 755 27.03 50.59 -14.53
CA CYS A 755 25.81 50.32 -13.79
C CYS A 755 24.88 49.35 -14.55
N PRO A 756 25.24 48.06 -14.66
CA PRO A 756 24.48 47.09 -15.48
C PRO A 756 22.99 47.00 -15.17
N PHE A 757 22.59 47.29 -13.92
CA PHE A 757 21.20 47.23 -13.48
C PHE A 757 20.55 48.61 -13.33
N ILE A 758 21.17 49.72 -13.73
CA ILE A 758 20.59 51.05 -13.52
C ILE A 758 20.87 51.94 -14.73
N TYR A 759 19.81 52.19 -15.51
CA TYR A 759 19.86 52.99 -16.73
C TYR A 759 20.72 54.25 -16.58
N ASN A 760 21.90 54.27 -17.22
CA ASN A 760 22.86 55.34 -17.05
C ASN A 760 23.73 55.60 -18.30
N ALA A 761 23.15 55.59 -19.50
CA ALA A 761 23.84 55.71 -20.81
C ALA A 761 24.92 56.83 -21.00
N GLU A 762 25.05 57.77 -20.07
CA GLU A 762 26.17 58.72 -20.00
C GLU A 762 27.46 58.14 -19.39
N GLN A 763 27.37 57.04 -18.62
CA GLN A 763 28.48 56.31 -17.98
C GLN A 763 29.39 57.24 -17.17
N ASN A 764 28.77 58.15 -16.40
CA ASN A 764 29.48 59.05 -15.50
C ASN A 764 29.96 58.24 -14.28
N ASP A 765 31.23 58.39 -13.94
CA ASP A 765 31.92 57.75 -12.81
C ASP A 765 32.94 58.77 -12.28
N GLN A 766 32.65 59.35 -11.12
CA GLN A 766 33.38 60.49 -10.59
C GLN A 766 34.71 60.09 -9.93
N ASP A 767 34.78 58.96 -9.24
CA ASP A 767 35.95 58.54 -8.46
C ASP A 767 36.76 57.39 -9.10
N GLN A 768 36.30 56.87 -10.23
CA GLN A 768 36.97 55.92 -11.12
C GLN A 768 37.16 54.55 -10.49
N ASP A 769 36.15 54.07 -9.78
CA ASP A 769 36.14 52.75 -9.16
C ASP A 769 35.45 51.67 -10.00
N GLU A 770 35.06 52.01 -11.23
CA GLU A 770 34.34 51.16 -12.19
C GLU A 770 32.85 50.96 -11.87
N VAL A 771 32.30 51.66 -10.87
CA VAL A 771 30.87 51.77 -10.55
C VAL A 771 30.37 53.18 -10.92
N GLY A 772 29.27 53.26 -11.68
CA GLY A 772 28.77 54.56 -12.16
C GLY A 772 27.99 55.34 -11.11
N ASP A 773 27.99 56.68 -11.21
CA ASP A 773 27.36 57.60 -10.24
C ASP A 773 25.85 57.31 -9.94
N HIS A 774 25.16 56.58 -10.84
CA HIS A 774 23.72 56.27 -10.70
C HIS A 774 23.44 55.05 -9.84
N CYS A 775 24.41 54.14 -9.73
CA CYS A 775 24.34 52.92 -8.93
C CYS A 775 25.38 52.88 -7.82
N ASP A 776 26.28 53.87 -7.76
CA ASP A 776 27.28 53.99 -6.72
C ASP A 776 26.66 54.49 -5.39
N ASN A 777 26.74 53.65 -4.36
CA ASN A 777 26.32 53.97 -2.99
C ASN A 777 27.31 54.85 -2.22
N CYS A 778 28.49 55.12 -2.79
CA CYS A 778 29.46 56.10 -2.33
C CYS A 778 30.09 56.91 -3.50
N PRO A 779 29.33 57.82 -4.17
CA PRO A 779 29.70 58.53 -5.42
C PRO A 779 31.01 59.34 -5.46
N TYR A 780 31.73 59.43 -4.35
CA TYR A 780 32.94 60.23 -4.17
C TYR A 780 34.09 59.44 -3.55
N ASN A 781 33.88 58.18 -3.21
CA ASN A 781 34.74 57.36 -2.37
C ASN A 781 34.85 55.93 -2.93
N SER A 782 35.80 55.72 -3.84
CA SER A 782 36.05 54.44 -4.50
C SER A 782 35.85 53.20 -3.62
N ASN A 783 34.86 52.39 -4.00
CA ASN A 783 34.42 51.17 -3.35
C ASN A 783 33.76 50.22 -4.36
N PRO A 784 34.55 49.56 -5.24
CA PRO A 784 34.03 48.70 -6.29
C PRO A 784 33.12 47.57 -5.81
N ASP A 785 33.31 47.11 -4.56
CA ASP A 785 32.53 46.04 -3.95
C ASP A 785 31.14 46.48 -3.44
N GLN A 786 30.89 47.79 -3.38
CA GLN A 786 29.60 48.41 -3.03
C GLN A 786 28.98 47.86 -1.72
N ILE A 787 29.82 47.47 -0.76
CA ILE A 787 29.39 46.92 0.53
C ILE A 787 28.61 48.00 1.31
N ASP A 788 27.45 47.58 1.82
CA ASP A 788 26.52 48.37 2.63
C ASP A 788 26.00 47.46 3.75
N THR A 789 26.64 47.56 4.92
CA THR A 789 26.45 46.63 6.05
C THR A 789 25.02 46.70 6.63
N ASP A 790 24.43 47.89 6.75
CA ASP A 790 23.08 48.10 7.29
C ASP A 790 21.97 48.18 6.22
N LYS A 791 22.36 48.17 4.94
CA LYS A 791 21.48 48.19 3.75
C LYS A 791 20.63 49.45 3.66
N ASN A 792 21.16 50.58 4.12
CA ASN A 792 20.44 51.86 4.08
C ASN A 792 20.60 52.62 2.74
N GLY A 793 21.45 52.13 1.84
CA GLY A 793 21.77 52.71 0.54
C GLY A 793 23.00 53.64 0.52
N GLU A 794 23.68 53.83 1.64
CA GLU A 794 24.98 54.51 1.79
C GLU A 794 26.05 53.45 2.07
N GLY A 795 27.07 53.35 1.21
CA GLY A 795 28.09 52.31 1.36
C GLY A 795 29.05 52.52 2.53
N ASP A 796 29.67 51.43 2.98
CA ASP A 796 30.61 51.42 4.11
C ASP A 796 31.81 52.37 3.91
N ALA A 797 32.19 52.62 2.66
CA ALA A 797 33.35 53.45 2.31
C ALA A 797 33.15 54.95 2.59
N CYS A 798 31.89 55.41 2.66
CA CYS A 798 31.52 56.79 2.93
C CYS A 798 30.69 56.96 4.22
N ALA A 799 30.12 55.88 4.75
CA ALA A 799 29.41 55.87 6.02
C ALA A 799 30.36 56.06 7.23
N ILE A 800 29.87 56.82 8.21
CA ILE A 800 30.58 57.09 9.49
C ILE A 800 30.15 56.17 10.63
N ASP A 801 29.11 55.38 10.37
CA ASP A 801 28.39 54.43 11.22
C ASP A 801 27.83 53.40 10.24
N ILE A 802 28.57 52.31 10.00
CA ILE A 802 28.30 51.38 8.90
C ILE A 802 27.23 50.34 9.25
N ASP A 803 27.03 50.03 10.53
CA ASP A 803 26.03 49.06 10.99
C ASP A 803 24.73 49.73 11.48
N GLY A 804 24.71 51.07 11.53
CA GLY A 804 23.52 51.88 11.78
C GLY A 804 23.04 51.85 13.22
N ASP A 805 23.91 51.51 14.17
CA ASP A 805 23.56 51.38 15.59
C ASP A 805 23.57 52.72 16.35
N GLY A 806 24.08 53.78 15.72
CA GLY A 806 24.18 55.13 16.26
C GLY A 806 25.50 55.41 16.99
N ILE A 807 26.43 54.46 17.02
CA ILE A 807 27.81 54.59 17.46
C ILE A 807 28.70 54.77 16.23
N LEU A 808 29.59 55.76 16.26
CA LEU A 808 30.47 56.00 15.11
C LEU A 808 31.54 54.91 15.04
N ASN A 809 31.92 54.49 13.83
CA ASN A 809 32.91 53.43 13.56
C ASN A 809 34.19 53.50 14.43
N GLU A 810 34.68 54.72 14.71
CA GLU A 810 35.91 54.94 15.50
C GLU A 810 35.75 54.73 17.01
N ASN A 811 34.51 54.73 17.50
CA ASN A 811 34.14 54.54 18.91
C ASN A 811 33.37 53.25 19.14
N ASP A 812 33.12 52.50 18.07
CA ASP A 812 32.36 51.26 18.06
C ASP A 812 33.30 50.08 18.28
N ASN A 813 32.96 49.23 19.26
CA ASN A 813 33.69 47.99 19.53
C ASN A 813 33.20 46.79 18.68
N CYS A 814 32.12 46.95 17.91
CA CYS A 814 31.67 46.04 16.87
C CYS A 814 31.22 46.79 15.60
N PRO A 815 32.13 47.42 14.85
CA PRO A 815 31.76 48.30 13.73
C PRO A 815 30.85 47.69 12.67
N TYR A 816 30.84 46.36 12.52
CA TYR A 816 30.06 45.66 11.50
C TYR A 816 28.83 44.93 12.06
N VAL A 817 28.57 45.02 13.38
CA VAL A 817 27.52 44.26 14.06
C VAL A 817 26.79 45.14 15.06
N TYR A 818 25.54 45.46 14.71
CA TYR A 818 24.63 46.30 15.49
C TYR A 818 24.65 45.98 16.99
N ASN A 819 25.22 46.86 17.82
CA ASN A 819 25.34 46.64 19.27
C ASN A 819 25.35 47.94 20.11
N VAL A 820 24.20 48.63 20.13
CA VAL A 820 24.01 49.90 20.87
C VAL A 820 24.45 49.88 22.35
N ASP A 821 24.45 48.71 23.01
CA ASP A 821 24.86 48.60 24.41
C ASP A 821 26.38 48.59 24.62
N GLN A 822 27.15 48.40 23.54
CA GLN A 822 28.63 48.40 23.50
C GLN A 822 29.23 47.56 24.63
N ARG A 823 28.58 46.43 24.93
CA ARG A 823 29.05 45.52 25.98
C ARG A 823 30.36 44.86 25.53
N ASP A 824 31.30 44.84 26.46
CA ASP A 824 32.63 44.24 26.30
C ASP A 824 33.00 43.63 27.67
N THR A 825 32.71 42.33 27.80
CA THR A 825 32.73 41.59 29.05
C THR A 825 34.15 41.34 29.55
N ASP A 826 35.08 41.03 28.66
CA ASP A 826 36.45 40.66 29.00
C ASP A 826 37.47 41.82 28.81
N ARG A 827 37.04 42.92 28.19
CA ARG A 827 37.76 44.17 27.99
C ARG A 827 38.95 44.07 27.06
N ASP A 828 38.81 43.30 25.99
CA ASP A 828 39.82 43.19 24.96
C ASP A 828 39.69 44.26 23.85
N GLY A 829 38.55 44.96 23.83
CA GLY A 829 38.24 46.05 22.90
C GLY A 829 37.35 45.61 21.73
N VAL A 830 36.94 44.34 21.68
CA VAL A 830 35.94 43.79 20.77
C VAL A 830 34.64 43.58 21.57
N GLY A 831 33.49 43.99 21.03
CA GLY A 831 32.23 43.87 21.76
C GLY A 831 31.67 42.45 21.76
N ASP A 832 30.91 42.08 22.80
CA ASP A 832 30.37 40.72 23.00
C ASP A 832 29.58 40.17 21.79
N HIS A 833 29.00 41.07 20.97
CA HIS A 833 28.19 40.71 19.80
C HIS A 833 29.01 40.28 18.57
N CYS A 834 30.27 40.69 18.49
CA CYS A 834 31.19 40.38 17.40
C CYS A 834 32.48 39.71 17.88
N ASP A 835 32.59 39.46 19.18
CA ASP A 835 33.71 38.76 19.80
C ASP A 835 33.52 37.23 19.68
N ASN A 836 34.47 36.55 19.04
CA ASN A 836 34.49 35.10 18.92
C ASN A 836 35.03 34.39 20.18
N CYS A 837 35.44 35.13 21.21
CA CYS A 837 35.68 34.65 22.57
C CYS A 837 35.21 35.65 23.65
N PRO A 838 33.89 35.89 23.82
CA PRO A 838 33.32 36.95 24.69
C PRO A 838 33.75 36.97 26.17
N LEU A 839 34.45 35.93 26.62
CA LEU A 839 34.87 35.72 28.00
C LEU A 839 36.40 35.67 28.17
N GLU A 840 37.19 35.69 27.09
CA GLU A 840 38.64 35.43 27.11
C GLU A 840 39.43 36.37 26.16
N HIS A 841 40.02 37.42 26.75
CA HIS A 841 40.65 38.53 26.03
C HIS A 841 41.52 38.15 24.81
N ASN A 842 41.07 38.51 23.60
CA ASN A 842 41.65 38.16 22.31
C ASN A 842 41.43 39.23 21.21
N PRO A 843 42.04 40.42 21.30
CA PRO A 843 41.73 41.56 20.42
C PRO A 843 42.00 41.33 18.92
N ASP A 844 42.82 40.33 18.60
CA ASP A 844 43.17 39.98 17.22
C ASP A 844 42.11 39.07 16.55
N GLN A 845 41.16 38.52 17.33
CA GLN A 845 40.02 37.70 16.87
C GLN A 845 40.42 36.53 15.95
N ILE A 846 41.65 36.03 16.09
CA ILE A 846 42.19 34.96 15.25
C ILE A 846 41.38 33.68 15.49
N ASP A 847 40.87 33.14 14.40
CA ASP A 847 40.20 31.84 14.32
C ASP A 847 40.94 31.01 13.25
N SER A 848 41.83 30.12 13.71
CA SER A 848 42.76 29.39 12.84
C SER A 848 42.10 28.26 12.05
N ASP A 849 40.96 27.74 12.51
CA ASP A 849 40.26 26.65 11.83
C ASP A 849 38.83 26.99 11.41
N SER A 850 38.41 28.25 11.52
CA SER A 850 37.20 28.82 10.92
C SER A 850 35.90 28.22 11.45
N ASP A 851 35.83 27.86 12.73
CA ASP A 851 34.62 27.34 13.38
C ASP A 851 33.78 28.44 14.09
N ASN A 852 34.21 29.71 14.00
CA ASN A 852 33.65 30.87 14.70
C ASN A 852 33.95 30.92 16.21
N VAL A 853 34.85 30.07 16.72
CA VAL A 853 35.37 30.09 18.08
C VAL A 853 36.83 30.52 18.03
N GLY A 854 37.17 31.64 18.67
CA GLY A 854 38.53 32.17 18.58
C GLY A 854 39.57 31.26 19.25
N ASP A 855 40.82 31.29 18.75
CA ASP A 855 41.94 30.45 19.21
C ASP A 855 42.19 30.48 20.74
N LYS A 856 41.73 31.52 21.44
CA LYS A 856 41.88 31.64 22.91
C LYS A 856 40.90 30.77 23.68
N CYS A 857 39.68 30.65 23.20
CA CYS A 857 38.60 29.90 23.84
C CYS A 857 38.31 28.57 23.14
N ASP A 858 38.86 28.36 21.94
CA ASP A 858 38.82 27.10 21.23
C ASP A 858 39.64 26.03 21.96
N SER A 859 38.93 25.02 22.44
CA SER A 859 39.49 23.86 23.12
C SER A 859 39.57 22.62 22.21
N ASN A 860 38.89 22.65 21.06
CA ASN A 860 38.63 21.51 20.18
C ASN A 860 38.08 20.27 20.90
N GLN A 861 37.54 20.44 22.11
CA GLN A 861 36.98 19.36 22.91
C GLN A 861 35.49 19.29 22.66
N ASP A 862 35.13 18.49 21.67
CA ASP A 862 33.78 18.11 21.29
C ASP A 862 33.73 16.58 21.45
N ILE A 863 32.95 16.08 22.41
CA ILE A 863 32.93 14.65 22.77
C ILE A 863 31.93 13.83 21.97
N ASP A 864 30.90 14.46 21.43
CA ASP A 864 29.83 13.81 20.68
C ASP A 864 29.87 14.11 19.17
N ASP A 865 30.89 14.88 18.75
CA ASP A 865 31.30 15.14 17.38
C ASP A 865 30.25 15.93 16.58
N ASP A 866 29.44 16.78 17.23
CA ASP A 866 28.38 17.55 16.56
C ASP A 866 28.85 18.91 16.00
N GLY A 867 30.00 19.41 16.45
CA GLY A 867 30.62 20.65 16.01
C GLY A 867 30.69 21.73 17.08
N HIS A 868 29.99 21.57 18.20
CA HIS A 868 30.02 22.49 19.33
C HIS A 868 30.92 21.93 20.43
N GLN A 869 31.84 22.76 20.92
CA GLN A 869 32.72 22.32 22.01
C GLN A 869 31.96 22.19 23.33
N ASN A 870 32.36 21.24 24.20
CA ASN A 870 31.64 20.85 25.41
C ASN A 870 31.20 22.00 26.35
N ASN A 871 31.90 23.13 26.32
CA ASN A 871 31.63 24.32 27.15
C ASN A 871 30.69 25.34 26.49
N LEU A 872 30.39 25.18 25.21
CA LEU A 872 29.45 25.99 24.43
C LEU A 872 28.24 25.16 23.95
N ASP A 873 28.29 23.85 24.10
CA ASP A 873 27.22 22.92 23.76
C ASP A 873 26.14 22.86 24.86
N ASN A 874 24.87 23.08 24.48
CA ASN A 874 23.70 22.99 25.36
C ASN A 874 23.27 21.52 25.64
N CYS A 875 23.83 20.55 24.91
CA CYS A 875 23.73 19.11 25.17
C CYS A 875 25.06 18.36 25.03
N PRO A 876 26.06 18.56 25.93
CA PRO A 876 27.45 18.08 25.81
C PRO A 876 27.74 16.58 25.60
N TYR A 877 26.72 15.73 25.52
CA TYR A 877 26.87 14.28 25.37
C TYR A 877 25.87 13.68 24.36
N ILE A 878 25.02 14.50 23.74
CA ILE A 878 23.98 14.08 22.80
C ILE A 878 24.07 14.98 21.57
N PRO A 879 24.47 14.46 20.39
CA PRO A 879 24.70 15.29 19.23
C PRO A 879 23.46 16.08 18.80
N ASN A 880 23.61 17.40 18.72
CA ASN A 880 22.58 18.35 18.32
C ASN A 880 23.24 19.59 17.71
N ALA A 881 23.87 19.41 16.54
CA ALA A 881 24.61 20.44 15.83
C ALA A 881 23.83 21.73 15.58
N ASN A 882 22.49 21.69 15.53
CA ASN A 882 21.64 22.88 15.39
C ASN A 882 21.39 23.66 16.70
N GLN A 883 21.81 23.11 17.84
CA GLN A 883 21.68 23.68 19.19
C GLN A 883 20.27 24.20 19.50
N ALA A 884 19.24 23.57 18.94
CA ALA A 884 17.85 23.98 19.17
C ALA A 884 17.51 23.92 20.68
N ASP A 885 16.86 24.99 21.14
CA ASP A 885 16.47 25.27 22.54
C ASP A 885 15.22 26.17 22.45
N HIS A 886 14.05 25.55 22.24
CA HIS A 886 12.82 26.27 21.88
C HIS A 886 12.28 27.14 23.03
N ASP A 887 12.43 26.69 24.28
CA ASP A 887 12.00 27.44 25.46
C ASP A 887 13.05 28.42 26.03
N LYS A 888 14.30 28.29 25.58
CA LYS A 888 15.45 29.16 25.93
C LYS A 888 15.84 29.06 27.39
N ASP A 889 15.73 27.88 27.98
CA ASP A 889 16.15 27.62 29.36
C ASP A 889 17.66 27.28 29.48
N GLY A 890 18.32 27.05 28.34
CA GLY A 890 19.74 26.74 28.22
C GLY A 890 20.06 25.24 28.18
N LEU A 891 19.05 24.37 28.20
CA LEU A 891 19.15 22.96 27.87
C LEU A 891 18.67 22.75 26.43
N GLY A 892 19.43 22.05 25.60
CA GLY A 892 19.00 21.81 24.21
C GLY A 892 17.90 20.77 24.11
N ASP A 893 17.00 20.90 23.13
CA ASP A 893 15.84 20.00 22.91
C ASP A 893 16.25 18.52 22.84
N ALA A 894 17.43 18.23 22.27
CA ALA A 894 17.91 16.86 22.12
C ALA A 894 18.16 16.14 23.46
N CYS A 895 18.39 16.90 24.53
CA CYS A 895 18.63 16.41 25.88
C CYS A 895 17.64 16.96 26.92
N ASP A 896 16.67 17.76 26.51
CA ASP A 896 15.49 18.12 27.28
C ASP A 896 14.42 17.01 27.24
N HIS A 897 13.45 17.10 28.14
CA HIS A 897 12.27 16.26 28.23
C HIS A 897 10.97 17.07 28.16
N ASP A 898 11.05 18.39 28.03
CA ASP A 898 9.94 19.36 28.02
C ASP A 898 10.36 20.60 27.19
N ASP A 899 10.47 20.46 25.86
CA ASP A 899 11.07 21.42 24.92
C ASP A 899 10.40 22.83 24.90
N ASP A 900 9.17 22.95 25.42
CA ASP A 900 8.41 24.21 25.50
C ASP A 900 8.08 24.65 26.95
N ASN A 901 8.59 23.90 27.94
CA ASN A 901 8.47 24.13 29.36
C ASN A 901 7.02 24.34 29.86
N ASP A 902 6.04 23.66 29.23
CA ASP A 902 4.62 23.78 29.54
C ASP A 902 4.17 22.85 30.68
N GLY A 903 5.03 21.88 31.03
CA GLY A 903 4.85 20.89 32.09
C GLY A 903 4.34 19.52 31.61
N ILE A 904 4.13 19.33 30.30
CA ILE A 904 3.83 18.07 29.65
C ILE A 904 5.11 17.58 28.94
N PRO A 905 5.63 16.38 29.28
CA PRO A 905 6.84 15.89 28.62
C PRO A 905 6.64 15.61 27.12
N ASP A 906 7.68 15.80 26.32
CA ASP A 906 7.65 15.69 24.84
C ASP A 906 7.04 14.38 24.33
N ASP A 907 7.27 13.27 25.04
CA ASP A 907 6.78 11.94 24.66
C ASP A 907 5.25 11.81 24.77
N LYS A 908 4.58 12.82 25.35
CA LYS A 908 3.13 12.91 25.57
C LYS A 908 2.54 14.22 25.07
N ASP A 909 3.36 15.14 24.58
CA ASP A 909 2.91 16.43 24.09
C ASP A 909 2.37 16.34 22.65
N ASN A 910 1.19 16.91 22.40
CA ASN A 910 0.62 17.02 21.06
C ASN A 910 1.07 18.28 20.29
N CYS A 911 1.83 19.16 20.92
CA CYS A 911 2.47 20.37 20.40
C CYS A 911 3.84 20.60 21.08
N ARG A 912 4.77 19.66 20.91
CA ARG A 912 6.10 19.62 21.56
C ARG A 912 6.85 20.96 21.69
N LEU A 913 6.74 21.84 20.69
CA LEU A 913 7.52 23.08 20.59
C LEU A 913 6.69 24.33 20.94
N ALA A 914 5.49 24.14 21.47
CA ALA A 914 4.40 25.09 21.39
C ALA A 914 3.49 25.02 22.62
N ALA A 915 3.93 25.68 23.70
CA ALA A 915 3.34 25.57 25.03
C ALA A 915 1.80 25.57 25.07
N ASN A 916 1.22 24.43 25.44
CA ASN A 916 -0.22 24.20 25.53
C ASN A 916 -0.60 23.22 26.66
N PRO A 917 -0.54 23.63 27.94
CA PRO A 917 -0.70 22.72 29.09
C PRO A 917 -2.05 22.01 29.19
N ASP A 918 -3.06 22.44 28.43
CA ASP A 918 -4.38 21.83 28.35
C ASP A 918 -4.53 20.77 27.25
N GLN A 919 -3.53 20.65 26.36
CA GLN A 919 -3.42 19.65 25.30
C GLN A 919 -4.69 19.60 24.43
N LEU A 920 -5.28 20.77 24.16
CA LEU A 920 -6.51 20.90 23.41
C LEU A 920 -6.30 20.46 21.94
N ASP A 921 -7.00 19.40 21.54
CA ASP A 921 -7.06 18.86 20.17
C ASP A 921 -8.55 18.71 19.80
N SER A 922 -9.09 19.70 19.08
CA SER A 922 -10.52 19.81 18.81
C SER A 922 -11.01 18.85 17.71
N ASP A 923 -10.14 18.48 16.76
CA ASP A 923 -10.48 17.61 15.62
C ASP A 923 -10.01 16.15 15.80
N GLY A 924 -9.23 15.88 16.83
CA GLY A 924 -8.81 14.56 17.30
C GLY A 924 -7.77 13.92 16.39
N ASP A 925 -6.95 14.73 15.72
CA ASP A 925 -5.95 14.28 14.76
C ASP A 925 -4.59 13.95 15.40
N GLY A 926 -4.45 14.21 16.70
CA GLY A 926 -3.25 13.93 17.49
C GLY A 926 -2.25 15.09 17.56
N ARG A 927 -2.53 16.23 16.91
CA ARG A 927 -1.78 17.48 17.05
C ARG A 927 -2.64 18.50 17.80
N GLY A 928 -2.03 19.31 18.66
CA GLY A 928 -2.77 20.32 19.40
C GLY A 928 -3.22 21.48 18.50
N ASP A 929 -4.33 22.12 18.86
CA ASP A 929 -4.90 23.25 18.10
C ASP A 929 -3.96 24.46 18.05
N VAL A 930 -3.02 24.57 19.01
CA VAL A 930 -2.10 25.70 19.18
C VAL A 930 -1.04 25.72 18.08
N CYS A 931 -0.44 24.57 17.79
CA CYS A 931 0.58 24.41 16.75
C CYS A 931 -0.04 23.96 15.43
N LYS A 932 -1.28 24.38 15.13
CA LYS A 932 -1.99 23.99 13.91
C LYS A 932 -1.39 24.70 12.69
N ASP A 933 -0.96 23.92 11.71
CA ASP A 933 -0.33 24.27 10.43
C ASP A 933 1.08 24.86 10.51
N ASP A 934 1.59 25.10 11.72
CA ASP A 934 2.91 25.66 12.05
C ASP A 934 3.35 25.02 13.38
N PHE A 935 4.31 24.09 13.32
CA PHE A 935 4.65 23.22 14.45
C PHE A 935 5.62 23.87 15.45
N ASP A 936 6.55 24.68 14.96
CA ASP A 936 7.61 25.34 15.74
C ASP A 936 7.35 26.84 15.99
N GLN A 937 6.21 27.36 15.55
CA GLN A 937 5.71 28.72 15.79
C GLN A 937 6.58 29.84 15.18
N ASP A 938 7.25 29.57 14.08
CA ASP A 938 8.05 30.56 13.37
C ASP A 938 7.24 31.46 12.40
N ASN A 939 5.93 31.20 12.28
CA ASN A 939 4.95 31.83 11.38
C ASN A 939 5.03 31.39 9.90
N ILE A 940 5.80 30.36 9.60
CA ILE A 940 5.91 29.74 8.28
C ILE A 940 5.18 28.38 8.33
N PRO A 941 4.16 28.16 7.48
CA PRO A 941 3.43 26.89 7.54
C PRO A 941 4.29 25.68 7.17
N ASP A 942 4.07 24.54 7.83
CA ASP A 942 4.87 23.30 7.67
C ASP A 942 5.18 22.90 6.21
N ILE A 943 4.24 23.18 5.29
CA ILE A 943 4.37 22.81 3.86
C ILE A 943 5.36 23.68 3.09
N MET A 944 5.53 24.93 3.52
CA MET A 944 6.46 25.89 2.94
C MET A 944 7.78 25.93 3.70
N ASP A 945 7.76 25.44 4.93
CA ASP A 945 8.92 25.33 5.79
C ASP A 945 9.88 24.21 5.33
N VAL A 946 11.17 24.51 5.39
CA VAL A 946 12.26 23.56 5.14
C VAL A 946 12.63 22.76 6.38
N CYS A 947 12.39 23.29 7.58
CA CYS A 947 12.67 22.66 8.87
C CYS A 947 11.51 22.89 9.85
N PRO A 948 10.35 22.23 9.66
CA PRO A 948 9.11 22.45 10.42
C PRO A 948 9.16 21.98 11.88
N GLU A 949 10.34 21.70 12.44
CA GLU A 949 10.53 21.38 13.85
C GLU A 949 11.70 22.20 14.42
N ASN A 950 11.97 23.37 13.84
CA ASN A 950 13.06 24.25 14.21
C ASN A 950 12.74 25.71 13.85
N PHE A 951 12.36 26.48 14.87
CA PHE A 951 11.96 27.88 14.71
C PHE A 951 13.03 28.83 14.10
N ALA A 952 14.29 28.40 14.06
CA ALA A 952 15.39 29.22 13.57
C ALA A 952 15.59 29.15 12.04
N ILE A 953 15.02 28.14 11.37
CA ILE A 953 15.31 27.86 9.95
C ILE A 953 14.00 27.58 9.18
N SER A 954 13.55 28.53 8.36
CA SER A 954 12.29 28.36 7.60
C SER A 954 12.45 28.36 6.07
N GLU A 955 13.58 28.85 5.56
CA GLU A 955 13.86 28.93 4.12
C GLU A 955 15.31 28.52 3.81
N THR A 956 15.56 28.10 2.57
CA THR A 956 16.94 27.94 2.09
C THR A 956 17.55 29.31 1.82
N ASP A 957 18.60 29.68 2.55
CA ASP A 957 19.23 30.99 2.45
C ASP A 957 20.76 30.94 2.62
N PHE A 958 21.48 31.22 1.52
CA PHE A 958 22.92 31.46 1.51
C PHE A 958 23.27 32.92 1.20
N ARG A 959 22.41 33.91 1.50
CA ARG A 959 22.76 35.34 1.39
C ARG A 959 23.88 35.73 2.34
N ARG A 960 23.87 35.14 3.53
CA ARG A 960 24.95 35.26 4.50
C ARG A 960 25.71 33.94 4.52
N PHE A 961 27.00 34.02 4.25
CA PHE A 961 27.87 32.85 4.29
C PHE A 961 29.25 33.25 4.78
N GLN A 962 29.92 32.31 5.45
CA GLN A 962 31.31 32.41 5.82
C GLN A 962 32.19 31.99 4.64
N MET A 963 33.15 32.84 4.31
CA MET A 963 34.21 32.55 3.34
C MET A 963 35.34 31.80 4.03
N VAL A 964 35.61 30.57 3.61
CA VAL A 964 36.64 29.71 4.23
C VAL A 964 37.77 29.44 3.21
N PRO A 965 38.91 30.14 3.30
CA PRO A 965 40.06 29.87 2.46
C PRO A 965 40.80 28.61 2.93
N LEU A 966 40.96 27.61 2.06
CA LEU A 966 41.58 26.32 2.40
C LEU A 966 43.08 26.27 2.08
N ASP A 967 43.62 27.29 1.40
CA ASP A 967 45.05 27.55 1.24
C ASP A 967 45.35 29.06 1.33
N PRO A 968 45.28 29.67 2.53
CA PRO A 968 45.48 31.12 2.69
C PRO A 968 46.90 31.59 2.30
N THR A 969 47.86 30.66 2.19
CA THR A 969 49.23 30.96 1.74
C THR A 969 49.42 30.80 0.23
N GLY A 970 48.33 30.60 -0.52
CA GLY A 970 48.27 29.90 -1.80
C GLY A 970 49.19 30.34 -2.93
N THR A 971 49.17 29.55 -4.01
CA THR A 971 50.04 29.79 -5.17
C THR A 971 49.48 30.81 -6.15
N SER A 972 48.15 30.97 -6.21
CA SER A 972 47.49 31.97 -7.06
C SER A 972 47.15 33.24 -6.27
N GLN A 973 46.82 33.10 -4.97
CA GLN A 973 46.39 34.18 -4.06
C GLN A 973 45.15 34.93 -4.56
N ILE A 974 44.32 34.25 -5.35
CA ILE A 974 43.02 34.76 -5.80
C ILE A 974 41.96 34.02 -4.99
N ASP A 975 41.27 34.75 -4.13
CA ASP A 975 40.14 34.23 -3.37
C ASP A 975 38.90 34.04 -4.27
N PRO A 976 37.99 33.12 -3.92
CA PRO A 976 36.76 32.97 -4.67
C PRO A 976 35.91 34.26 -4.61
N ASN A 977 35.41 34.71 -5.76
CA ASN A 977 34.37 35.74 -5.84
C ASN A 977 33.01 35.05 -5.98
N TRP A 978 32.10 35.31 -5.03
CA TRP A 978 30.75 34.75 -5.00
C TRP A 978 29.71 35.84 -5.21
N VAL A 979 28.81 35.62 -6.17
CA VAL A 979 27.66 36.47 -6.44
C VAL A 979 26.41 35.74 -6.00
N VAL A 980 25.57 36.38 -5.18
CA VAL A 980 24.32 35.80 -4.68
C VAL A 980 23.15 36.26 -5.54
N ARG A 981 22.31 35.32 -5.97
CA ARG A 981 21.05 35.53 -6.68
C ARG A 981 19.92 34.74 -6.00
N HIS A 982 18.69 34.89 -6.48
CA HIS A 982 17.52 34.16 -5.98
C HIS A 982 17.39 34.22 -4.44
N GLN A 983 17.71 35.38 -3.86
CA GLN A 983 17.66 35.60 -2.41
C GLN A 983 18.42 34.51 -1.60
N GLY A 984 19.58 34.05 -2.08
CA GLY A 984 20.41 33.06 -1.38
C GLY A 984 20.22 31.63 -1.86
N LYS A 985 19.33 31.38 -2.83
CA LYS A 985 19.13 30.04 -3.44
C LYS A 985 19.94 29.82 -4.71
N GLU A 986 20.72 30.82 -5.13
CA GLU A 986 21.64 30.69 -6.25
C GLU A 986 22.94 31.44 -5.96
N LEU A 987 24.07 30.77 -6.15
CA LEU A 987 25.39 31.37 -6.01
C LEU A 987 26.21 31.09 -7.27
N LEU A 988 26.86 32.14 -7.76
CA LEU A 988 27.77 32.09 -8.90
C LEU A 988 29.18 32.36 -8.42
N GLN A 989 30.12 31.49 -8.80
CA GLN A 989 31.54 31.70 -8.60
C GLN A 989 32.20 32.10 -9.93
N THR A 990 32.87 33.26 -9.98
CA THR A 990 33.25 33.92 -11.25
C THR A 990 34.72 33.81 -11.63
N VAL A 991 35.62 33.48 -10.70
CA VAL A 991 37.08 33.58 -10.91
C VAL A 991 37.80 32.25 -10.72
N ASN A 992 38.85 31.98 -11.48
CA ASN A 992 39.70 30.83 -11.18
C ASN A 992 40.53 31.11 -9.91
N CYS A 993 40.17 30.43 -8.81
CA CYS A 993 40.65 30.74 -7.46
C CYS A 993 41.38 29.59 -6.76
N ASP A 994 42.07 29.93 -5.66
CA ASP A 994 42.54 28.98 -4.66
C ASP A 994 41.34 28.21 -4.04
N PRO A 995 41.55 27.03 -3.41
CA PRO A 995 40.45 26.25 -2.86
C PRO A 995 39.73 27.02 -1.75
N GLY A 996 38.40 27.13 -1.87
CA GLY A 996 37.59 27.86 -0.91
C GLY A 996 36.18 27.33 -0.80
N ILE A 997 35.53 27.67 0.30
CA ILE A 997 34.16 27.29 0.62
C ILE A 997 33.36 28.54 0.96
N ALA A 998 32.12 28.62 0.46
CA ALA A 998 31.09 29.49 1.00
C ALA A 998 30.16 28.65 1.88
N VAL A 999 30.20 28.81 3.21
CA VAL A 999 29.45 28.01 4.18
C VAL A 999 28.28 28.84 4.72
N GLY A 1000 27.05 28.36 4.60
CA GLY A 1000 25.88 29.00 5.22
C GLY A 1000 25.97 28.94 6.75
N TYR A 1001 25.18 29.75 7.44
CA TYR A 1001 25.19 29.77 8.91
C TYR A 1001 24.25 28.72 9.53
N ASP A 1002 23.23 28.29 8.81
CA ASP A 1002 22.29 27.28 9.28
C ASP A 1002 22.97 25.94 9.54
N GLU A 1003 22.62 25.35 10.68
CA GLU A 1003 23.19 24.11 11.19
C GLU A 1003 22.18 22.98 11.18
N PHE A 1004 22.64 21.77 10.85
CA PHE A 1004 21.74 20.64 10.65
C PHE A 1004 22.24 19.38 11.36
N ASN A 1005 21.28 18.68 11.97
CA ASN A 1005 21.43 17.30 12.40
C ASN A 1005 21.27 16.38 11.18
N ALA A 1006 20.04 15.96 10.87
CA ALA A 1006 19.73 15.28 9.62
C ALA A 1006 19.30 16.24 8.51
N VAL A 1007 19.88 16.10 7.33
CA VAL A 1007 19.60 17.01 6.21
C VAL A 1007 19.52 16.29 4.88
N ASP A 1008 18.56 16.70 4.06
CA ASP A 1008 18.59 16.48 2.62
C ASP A 1008 19.01 17.81 1.95
N PHE A 1009 20.01 17.78 1.07
CA PHE A 1009 20.51 18.98 0.39
C PHE A 1009 20.63 18.72 -1.11
N SER A 1010 20.04 19.59 -1.92
CA SER A 1010 20.03 19.48 -3.37
C SER A 1010 20.30 20.83 -4.02
N GLY A 1011 20.78 20.78 -5.25
CA GLY A 1011 21.06 21.97 -6.03
C GLY A 1011 21.49 21.60 -7.43
N THR A 1012 21.50 22.61 -8.28
CA THR A 1012 21.87 22.51 -9.69
C THR A 1012 23.28 23.00 -9.88
N PHE A 1013 24.07 22.18 -10.55
CA PHE A 1013 25.46 22.38 -10.88
C PHE A 1013 25.60 22.60 -12.37
N PHE A 1014 26.15 23.75 -12.76
CA PHE A 1014 26.38 24.11 -14.15
C PHE A 1014 27.68 24.92 -14.29
N ILE A 1015 28.48 24.63 -15.31
CA ILE A 1015 29.72 25.36 -15.60
C ILE A 1015 29.52 26.10 -16.92
N ASN A 1016 29.45 27.44 -16.84
CA ASN A 1016 29.14 28.31 -17.97
C ASN A 1016 30.39 28.77 -18.73
N THR A 1017 31.34 27.84 -18.95
CA THR A 1017 32.57 28.12 -19.68
C THR A 1017 33.11 26.82 -20.27
N ASP A 1018 33.91 26.93 -21.34
CA ASP A 1018 34.73 25.85 -21.89
C ASP A 1018 36.20 25.93 -21.43
N ARG A 1019 36.47 26.82 -20.46
CA ARG A 1019 37.78 27.02 -19.85
C ARG A 1019 37.91 26.23 -18.54
N ASP A 1020 39.12 25.76 -18.31
CA ASP A 1020 39.51 24.89 -17.20
C ASP A 1020 38.79 23.53 -17.18
N ASP A 1021 39.25 22.64 -16.31
CA ASP A 1021 38.79 21.26 -16.23
C ASP A 1021 38.73 20.74 -14.77
N ASP A 1022 38.61 21.68 -13.83
CA ASP A 1022 38.95 21.59 -12.41
C ASP A 1022 37.77 21.25 -11.49
N TYR A 1023 37.90 21.51 -10.18
CA TYR A 1023 36.99 21.01 -9.16
C TYR A 1023 35.94 22.05 -8.78
N ALA A 1024 34.70 21.57 -8.67
CA ALA A 1024 33.64 22.25 -7.95
C ALA A 1024 32.69 21.23 -7.29
N GLY A 1025 31.86 21.68 -6.36
CA GLY A 1025 30.92 20.85 -5.63
C GLY A 1025 30.40 21.53 -4.37
N PHE A 1026 30.15 20.76 -3.31
CA PHE A 1026 29.54 21.27 -2.09
C PHE A 1026 30.07 20.54 -0.85
N VAL A 1027 29.93 21.17 0.31
CA VAL A 1027 30.27 20.60 1.63
C VAL A 1027 29.02 20.39 2.47
N PHE A 1028 29.11 19.47 3.41
CA PHE A 1028 28.07 19.22 4.40
C PHE A 1028 28.68 18.68 5.69
N GLY A 1029 27.96 18.85 6.80
CA GLY A 1029 28.51 18.54 8.13
C GLY A 1029 29.80 19.31 8.39
N TYR A 1030 29.84 20.58 7.94
CA TYR A 1030 30.96 21.47 8.20
C TYR A 1030 30.91 21.91 9.66
N GLN A 1031 32.02 21.68 10.38
CA GLN A 1031 32.21 22.12 11.77
C GLN A 1031 33.35 23.13 11.80
N SER A 1032 34.47 22.77 11.18
CA SER A 1032 35.61 23.66 10.96
C SER A 1032 36.25 23.40 9.60
N SER A 1033 37.17 24.26 9.17
CA SER A 1033 38.00 24.09 7.97
C SER A 1033 38.90 22.85 8.02
N SER A 1034 38.97 22.17 9.17
CA SER A 1034 39.64 20.87 9.34
C SER A 1034 38.66 19.69 9.39
N ARG A 1035 37.36 19.95 9.56
CA ARG A 1035 36.32 18.97 9.89
C ARG A 1035 35.06 19.20 9.06
N PHE A 1036 34.98 18.52 7.92
CA PHE A 1036 33.80 18.57 7.05
C PHE A 1036 33.74 17.39 6.07
N TYR A 1037 32.56 17.09 5.54
CA TYR A 1037 32.44 16.25 4.34
C TYR A 1037 32.40 17.12 3.09
N VAL A 1038 32.97 16.62 2.00
CA VAL A 1038 32.98 17.32 0.71
C VAL A 1038 32.61 16.38 -0.43
N VAL A 1039 31.71 16.85 -1.27
CA VAL A 1039 31.41 16.28 -2.58
C VAL A 1039 32.06 17.18 -3.61
N MET A 1040 32.95 16.63 -4.42
CA MET A 1040 33.68 17.41 -5.43
C MET A 1040 33.77 16.64 -6.74
N TRP A 1041 33.74 17.37 -7.85
CA TRP A 1041 33.69 16.80 -9.18
C TRP A 1041 34.66 17.49 -10.13
N LYS A 1042 35.54 16.70 -10.76
CA LYS A 1042 36.52 17.17 -11.76
C LYS A 1042 36.19 16.65 -13.15
N GLN A 1043 36.44 17.47 -14.18
CA GLN A 1043 36.18 17.13 -15.58
C GLN A 1043 37.20 16.13 -16.13
N ILE A 1044 38.48 16.47 -16.04
CA ILE A 1044 39.58 15.73 -16.66
C ILE A 1044 40.57 15.32 -15.59
N THR A 1045 41.13 14.11 -15.71
CA THR A 1045 42.14 13.63 -14.75
C THR A 1045 43.44 14.43 -14.88
N GLN A 1046 43.89 15.08 -13.80
CA GLN A 1046 45.09 15.92 -13.76
C GLN A 1046 45.89 15.72 -12.46
N SER A 1047 47.22 15.76 -12.56
CA SER A 1047 48.06 15.87 -11.36
C SER A 1047 48.20 17.33 -10.98
N TYR A 1048 48.07 17.64 -9.68
CA TYR A 1048 48.26 19.00 -9.20
C TYR A 1048 49.67 19.50 -9.56
N TRP A 1049 49.79 20.77 -9.93
CA TRP A 1049 51.05 21.31 -10.41
C TRP A 1049 52.11 21.39 -9.30
N SER A 1050 51.69 21.65 -8.05
CA SER A 1050 52.58 21.59 -6.90
C SER A 1050 52.83 20.15 -6.45
N GLN A 1051 54.11 19.76 -6.39
CA GLN A 1051 54.52 18.43 -5.92
C GLN A 1051 54.76 18.39 -4.40
N THR A 1052 54.74 19.54 -3.73
CA THR A 1052 54.90 19.68 -2.29
C THR A 1052 53.57 20.05 -1.65
N PRO A 1053 53.28 19.53 -0.44
CA PRO A 1053 54.10 18.61 0.37
C PRO A 1053 54.00 17.15 -0.10
N THR A 1054 52.96 16.79 -0.85
CA THR A 1054 52.73 15.45 -1.39
C THR A 1054 52.27 15.53 -2.85
N LYS A 1055 52.63 14.55 -3.67
CA LYS A 1055 52.15 14.50 -5.06
C LYS A 1055 50.67 14.13 -5.09
N ALA A 1056 49.82 15.07 -5.53
CA ALA A 1056 48.38 14.87 -5.65
C ALA A 1056 47.97 14.52 -7.09
N GLN A 1057 47.16 13.47 -7.25
CA GLN A 1057 46.54 13.11 -8.51
C GLN A 1057 45.02 13.14 -8.37
N GLY A 1058 44.38 14.08 -9.08
CA GLY A 1058 42.94 14.23 -9.15
C GLY A 1058 42.40 13.50 -10.38
N TYR A 1059 41.54 12.52 -10.17
CA TYR A 1059 40.83 11.82 -11.24
C TYR A 1059 39.49 12.50 -11.54
N SER A 1060 39.09 12.43 -12.80
CA SER A 1060 37.74 12.82 -13.23
C SER A 1060 36.69 11.93 -12.57
N GLY A 1061 35.51 12.48 -12.30
CA GLY A 1061 34.45 11.77 -11.58
C GLY A 1061 34.10 12.37 -10.23
N LEU A 1062 32.85 12.15 -9.83
CA LEU A 1062 32.31 12.60 -8.56
C LEU A 1062 33.06 11.90 -7.42
N SER A 1063 33.50 12.66 -6.41
CA SER A 1063 34.22 12.16 -5.25
C SER A 1063 33.54 12.62 -3.98
N ILE A 1064 33.35 11.72 -3.03
CA ILE A 1064 32.83 12.02 -1.69
C ILE A 1064 33.96 11.75 -0.71
N LYS A 1065 34.33 12.76 0.06
CA LYS A 1065 35.46 12.70 1.00
C LYS A 1065 35.05 13.21 2.36
N VAL A 1066 35.75 12.73 3.37
CA VAL A 1066 35.74 13.30 4.72
C VAL A 1066 37.08 13.95 4.97
N VAL A 1067 37.06 15.20 5.41
CA VAL A 1067 38.21 15.98 5.80
C VAL A 1067 38.30 15.92 7.32
N ASN A 1068 39.41 15.40 7.82
CA ASN A 1068 39.76 15.39 9.23
C ASN A 1068 41.26 15.68 9.30
N SER A 1069 41.56 16.98 9.21
CA SER A 1069 42.91 17.50 9.02
C SER A 1069 43.63 17.72 10.34
N THR A 1070 44.83 17.17 10.46
CA THR A 1070 45.71 17.44 11.62
C THR A 1070 46.52 18.72 11.47
N THR A 1071 46.44 19.40 10.33
CA THR A 1071 47.24 20.61 10.05
C THR A 1071 46.39 21.85 9.80
N GLY A 1072 45.09 21.70 9.59
CA GLY A 1072 44.24 22.79 9.11
C GLY A 1072 44.51 23.22 7.67
N PRO A 1073 43.95 24.39 7.26
CA PRO A 1073 44.17 25.03 5.97
C PRO A 1073 45.65 25.21 5.61
N GLY A 1074 45.95 25.07 4.31
CA GLY A 1074 47.30 25.24 3.76
C GLY A 1074 47.72 24.11 2.81
N GLU A 1075 49.03 24.03 2.53
CA GLU A 1075 49.55 23.20 1.45
C GLU A 1075 49.28 21.69 1.59
N HIS A 1076 49.21 21.18 2.83
CA HIS A 1076 48.92 19.78 3.13
C HIS A 1076 47.48 19.42 2.79
N LEU A 1077 46.53 20.21 3.29
CA LEU A 1077 45.11 19.98 3.08
C LEU A 1077 44.73 20.21 1.61
N ARG A 1078 45.25 21.27 0.98
CA ARG A 1078 45.09 21.54 -0.45
C ARG A 1078 45.44 20.34 -1.33
N ASN A 1079 46.65 19.78 -1.17
CA ASN A 1079 47.08 18.65 -1.99
C ASN A 1079 46.26 17.39 -1.69
N ALA A 1080 45.85 17.19 -0.42
CA ALA A 1080 44.98 16.09 -0.03
C ALA A 1080 43.57 16.19 -0.64
N LEU A 1081 43.00 17.40 -0.67
CA LEU A 1081 41.72 17.70 -1.31
C LEU A 1081 41.77 17.46 -2.82
N TRP A 1082 42.85 17.85 -3.49
CA TRP A 1082 43.04 17.55 -4.91
C TRP A 1082 43.17 16.05 -5.19
N HIS A 1083 43.84 15.30 -4.30
CA HIS A 1083 44.13 13.90 -4.54
C HIS A 1083 42.88 13.02 -4.44
N THR A 1084 42.62 12.19 -5.46
CA THR A 1084 41.61 11.12 -5.35
C THR A 1084 42.22 9.90 -4.66
N GLY A 1085 41.86 9.72 -3.39
CA GLY A 1085 42.40 8.70 -2.52
C GLY A 1085 42.54 9.20 -1.08
N ASP A 1086 43.13 8.38 -0.23
CA ASP A 1086 43.36 8.73 1.16
C ASP A 1086 44.72 9.41 1.33
N THR A 1087 44.73 10.52 2.08
CA THR A 1087 45.92 11.20 2.56
C THR A 1087 45.91 11.17 4.08
N VAL A 1088 46.86 10.43 4.68
CA VAL A 1088 46.91 10.18 6.12
C VAL A 1088 46.94 11.48 6.92
N GLY A 1089 46.04 11.61 7.90
CA GLY A 1089 45.91 12.78 8.77
C GLY A 1089 45.34 14.02 8.07
N GLN A 1090 44.72 13.87 6.89
CA GLN A 1090 44.17 14.97 6.11
C GLN A 1090 42.77 14.64 5.58
N VAL A 1091 42.69 13.74 4.60
CA VAL A 1091 41.46 13.49 3.84
C VAL A 1091 41.32 11.99 3.57
N ARG A 1092 40.13 11.46 3.75
CA ARG A 1092 39.78 10.08 3.37
C ARG A 1092 38.69 10.11 2.30
N THR A 1093 38.90 9.41 1.20
CA THR A 1093 37.90 9.30 0.13
C THR A 1093 36.92 8.19 0.49
N LEU A 1094 35.69 8.56 0.81
CA LEU A 1094 34.62 7.61 1.16
C LEU A 1094 34.14 6.86 -0.08
N TRP A 1095 34.02 7.59 -1.20
CA TRP A 1095 33.56 7.04 -2.46
C TRP A 1095 34.06 7.90 -3.62
N HIS A 1096 34.24 7.27 -4.78
CA HIS A 1096 34.56 7.95 -6.02
C HIS A 1096 33.89 7.20 -7.17
N ASP A 1097 33.33 7.92 -8.14
CA ASP A 1097 32.65 7.31 -9.28
C ASP A 1097 33.59 6.32 -10.00
N PRO A 1098 33.27 5.01 -10.00
CA PRO A 1098 34.12 4.02 -10.65
C PRO A 1098 34.18 4.18 -12.17
N LYS A 1099 33.20 4.87 -12.79
CA LYS A 1099 33.21 5.18 -14.22
C LYS A 1099 34.11 6.36 -14.56
N LYS A 1100 34.49 7.18 -13.57
CA LYS A 1100 35.36 8.36 -13.71
C LYS A 1100 34.83 9.39 -14.71
N ILE A 1101 33.51 9.55 -14.76
CA ILE A 1101 32.86 10.45 -15.70
C ILE A 1101 32.99 11.88 -15.17
N GLY A 1102 33.77 12.70 -15.87
CA GLY A 1102 33.80 14.14 -15.59
C GLY A 1102 32.50 14.83 -15.97
N TRP A 1103 32.27 16.02 -15.42
CA TRP A 1103 31.23 16.92 -15.89
C TRP A 1103 31.49 17.35 -17.34
N LYS A 1104 30.54 18.05 -17.96
CA LYS A 1104 30.66 18.59 -19.32
C LYS A 1104 30.36 20.08 -19.28
N ASP A 1105 31.02 20.82 -20.18
CA ASP A 1105 30.77 22.25 -20.38
C ASP A 1105 29.29 22.50 -20.71
N PHE A 1106 28.75 23.62 -20.23
CA PHE A 1106 27.38 24.08 -20.53
C PHE A 1106 26.32 22.99 -20.33
N THR A 1107 26.46 22.20 -19.28
CA THR A 1107 25.56 21.07 -18.99
C THR A 1107 25.05 21.14 -17.57
N ALA A 1108 23.72 21.09 -17.42
CA ALA A 1108 23.07 21.10 -16.13
C ALA A 1108 23.06 19.72 -15.47
N TYR A 1109 23.43 19.71 -14.20
CA TYR A 1109 23.38 18.54 -13.34
C TYR A 1109 22.63 18.86 -12.06
N ARG A 1110 21.86 17.92 -11.52
CA ARG A 1110 21.21 18.08 -10.20
C ARG A 1110 21.85 17.12 -9.22
N TRP A 1111 22.35 17.61 -8.09
CA TRP A 1111 22.75 16.75 -6.98
C TRP A 1111 21.62 16.59 -5.97
N GLN A 1112 21.61 15.45 -5.28
CA GLN A 1112 20.78 15.19 -4.10
C GLN A 1112 21.63 14.46 -3.06
N LEU A 1113 21.86 15.11 -1.93
CA LEU A 1113 22.48 14.58 -0.73
C LEU A 1113 21.39 14.13 0.24
N ILE A 1114 21.59 12.97 0.84
CA ILE A 1114 20.85 12.49 2.01
C ILE A 1114 21.90 12.23 3.10
N HIS A 1115 21.85 12.98 4.20
CA HIS A 1115 22.74 12.82 5.35
C HIS A 1115 21.95 12.57 6.63
N ARG A 1116 22.23 11.45 7.32
CA ARG A 1116 21.62 11.09 8.62
C ARG A 1116 22.73 10.72 9.63
N PRO A 1117 23.35 11.70 10.30
CA PRO A 1117 24.54 11.47 11.13
C PRO A 1117 24.32 10.47 12.27
N LYS A 1118 23.14 10.45 12.89
CA LYS A 1118 22.74 9.45 13.92
C LYS A 1118 23.05 8.00 13.51
N THR A 1119 22.80 7.67 12.24
CA THR A 1119 23.15 6.35 11.66
C THR A 1119 24.46 6.35 10.89
N GLY A 1120 24.95 7.54 10.52
CA GLY A 1120 26.09 7.78 9.63
C GLY A 1120 25.76 7.66 8.15
N LEU A 1121 24.48 7.58 7.77
CA LEU A 1121 24.09 7.40 6.37
C LEU A 1121 24.44 8.64 5.56
N ILE A 1122 25.17 8.45 4.47
CA ILE A 1122 25.44 9.44 3.43
C ILE A 1122 25.05 8.80 2.10
N ARG A 1123 24.25 9.50 1.28
CA ARG A 1123 24.00 9.12 -0.11
C ARG A 1123 23.99 10.35 -1.00
N VAL A 1124 24.70 10.29 -2.11
CA VAL A 1124 24.74 11.35 -3.11
C VAL A 1124 24.31 10.77 -4.45
N ILE A 1125 23.28 11.38 -5.03
CA ILE A 1125 22.76 11.06 -6.36
C ILE A 1125 23.01 12.27 -7.25
N MET A 1126 23.55 12.04 -8.44
CA MET A 1126 23.82 13.08 -9.44
C MET A 1126 23.05 12.77 -10.73
N TYR A 1127 22.25 13.72 -11.19
CA TYR A 1127 21.45 13.64 -12.40
C TYR A 1127 22.08 14.48 -13.52
N GLU A 1128 22.08 13.98 -14.75
CA GLU A 1128 22.30 14.77 -15.98
C GLU A 1128 20.94 14.93 -16.65
N GLY A 1129 20.38 16.14 -16.58
CA GLY A 1129 18.96 16.38 -16.86
C GLY A 1129 18.07 15.45 -16.01
N LYS A 1130 17.44 14.46 -16.67
CA LYS A 1130 16.49 13.50 -16.04
C LYS A 1130 17.11 12.18 -15.61
N LYS A 1131 18.35 11.92 -16.01
CA LYS A 1131 18.97 10.60 -15.89
C LYS A 1131 19.94 10.60 -14.73
N VAL A 1132 19.80 9.65 -13.83
CA VAL A 1132 20.82 9.38 -12.82
C VAL A 1132 22.12 8.99 -13.54
N MET A 1133 23.15 9.80 -13.34
CA MET A 1133 24.45 9.67 -13.99
C MET A 1133 25.44 8.99 -13.04
N ALA A 1134 25.39 9.37 -11.76
CA ALA A 1134 26.09 8.72 -10.66
C ALA A 1134 25.18 8.57 -9.43
N ASP A 1135 25.35 7.47 -8.70
CA ASP A 1135 24.72 7.23 -7.40
C ASP A 1135 25.77 6.55 -6.53
N SER A 1136 26.04 7.12 -5.36
CA SER A 1136 26.99 6.56 -4.42
C SER A 1136 26.51 5.25 -3.79
N GLY A 1137 25.20 5.01 -3.81
CA GLY A 1137 24.54 4.09 -2.89
C GLY A 1137 24.65 4.61 -1.45
N ASN A 1138 24.28 3.76 -0.50
CA ASN A 1138 24.38 4.10 0.92
C ASN A 1138 25.83 3.95 1.40
N ILE A 1139 26.46 5.06 1.75
CA ILE A 1139 27.72 5.15 2.47
C ILE A 1139 27.41 5.29 3.96
N TYR A 1140 28.27 4.75 4.82
CA TYR A 1140 28.16 4.92 6.26
C TYR A 1140 29.44 5.50 6.83
N ASP A 1141 29.35 6.69 7.40
CA ASP A 1141 30.43 7.39 8.09
C ASP A 1141 29.87 8.22 9.25
N LYS A 1142 30.53 8.16 10.41
CA LYS A 1142 30.11 8.85 11.65
C LYS A 1142 31.20 9.75 12.17
N THR A 1143 32.03 10.31 11.29
CA THR A 1143 33.13 11.16 11.74
C THR A 1143 32.59 12.46 12.34
N PHE A 1144 31.51 12.99 11.76
CA PHE A 1144 30.82 14.21 12.21
C PHE A 1144 29.32 13.93 12.34
N ALA A 1145 28.72 14.40 13.43
CA ALA A 1145 27.36 14.15 13.85
C ALA A 1145 26.36 15.25 13.44
N GLY A 1146 26.75 16.12 12.50
CA GLY A 1146 25.94 17.23 12.02
C GLY A 1146 26.84 18.34 11.50
N GLY A 1147 26.29 19.54 11.34
CA GLY A 1147 27.01 20.77 11.02
C GLY A 1147 26.40 21.54 9.85
N ARG A 1148 27.17 22.48 9.31
CA ARG A 1148 26.71 23.43 8.29
C ARG A 1148 26.83 22.90 6.86
N LEU A 1149 26.12 23.54 5.94
CA LEU A 1149 26.18 23.29 4.49
C LEU A 1149 26.98 24.38 3.78
N GLY A 1150 27.55 24.08 2.62
CA GLY A 1150 28.26 25.08 1.84
C GLY A 1150 28.61 24.66 0.42
N LEU A 1151 29.14 25.58 -0.36
CA LEU A 1151 29.54 25.40 -1.75
C LEU A 1151 31.07 25.43 -1.86
N PHE A 1152 31.62 24.56 -2.72
CA PHE A 1152 33.06 24.33 -2.81
C PHE A 1152 33.55 24.57 -4.23
N VAL A 1153 34.67 25.30 -4.35
CA VAL A 1153 35.41 25.47 -5.60
C VAL A 1153 36.89 25.27 -5.38
N PHE A 1154 37.58 24.78 -6.41
CA PHE A 1154 39.04 24.71 -6.42
C PHE A 1154 39.54 24.75 -7.86
N SER A 1155 40.11 25.91 -8.24
CA SER A 1155 40.73 26.17 -9.55
C SER A 1155 39.77 26.16 -10.75
N GLN A 1156 38.47 26.41 -10.53
CA GLN A 1156 37.45 26.44 -11.58
C GLN A 1156 36.67 27.75 -11.53
N GLU A 1157 36.51 28.40 -12.69
CA GLU A 1157 35.71 29.63 -12.85
C GLU A 1157 34.31 29.35 -13.45
N MET A 1158 33.43 30.35 -13.34
CA MET A 1158 32.07 30.37 -13.92
C MET A 1158 31.20 29.18 -13.50
N VAL A 1159 31.21 28.89 -12.20
CA VAL A 1159 30.44 27.79 -11.60
C VAL A 1159 29.13 28.31 -11.03
N PHE A 1160 28.02 27.78 -11.54
CA PHE A 1160 26.67 28.08 -11.08
C PHE A 1160 26.21 26.98 -10.12
N PHE A 1161 25.78 27.43 -8.95
CA PHE A 1161 25.11 26.64 -7.93
C PHE A 1161 23.68 27.18 -7.80
N SER A 1162 22.75 26.65 -8.60
CA SER A 1162 21.40 27.18 -8.80
C SER A 1162 20.33 26.34 -8.11
N ASP A 1163 19.16 26.91 -7.83
CA ASP A 1163 18.00 26.26 -7.17
C ASP A 1163 18.39 25.39 -5.97
N LEU A 1164 19.21 25.96 -5.09
CA LEU A 1164 19.65 25.35 -3.85
C LEU A 1164 18.45 25.12 -2.92
N LYS A 1165 18.38 23.91 -2.36
CA LYS A 1165 17.33 23.49 -1.43
C LYS A 1165 17.91 22.57 -0.37
N TYR A 1166 17.78 22.94 0.90
CA TYR A 1166 17.96 22.02 2.02
C TYR A 1166 16.66 21.82 2.78
N GLU A 1167 16.52 20.67 3.43
CA GLU A 1167 15.38 20.34 4.30
C GLU A 1167 15.86 19.54 5.51
N CYS A 1168 15.37 19.88 6.71
CA CYS A 1168 15.60 19.08 7.91
C CYS A 1168 14.80 17.78 7.82
N ARG A 1169 15.46 16.66 8.15
CA ARG A 1169 14.88 15.32 8.02
C ARG A 1169 15.27 14.42 9.18
N ASP A 1170 15.05 14.90 10.39
CA ASP A 1170 15.13 14.10 11.61
C ASP A 1170 13.95 13.12 11.62
N VAL A 1171 14.25 11.81 11.64
CA VAL A 1171 13.25 10.72 11.61
C VAL A 1171 13.50 9.75 12.74
#